data_AF-A0A3M1CND9-F1
#
_entry.id   AF-A0A3M1CND9-F1
#
_cell.length_a   1.000
_cell.length_b   1.000
_cell.length_c   1.000
_cell.angle_alpha   90.00
_cell.angle_beta   90.00
_cell.angle_gamma   90.00
#
_symmetry.space_group_name_H-M   'P 1'
#
loop_
_entity.id
_entity.type
_entity.pdbx_description
1 polymer ?
#
loop_
_entity_poly.entity_id
_entity_poly.type
_entity_poly.pdbx_seq_one_letter_code
_entity_poly.pdbx_strand_id
1 'polypeptide(L)'
;EIDPDYELEADLGIDTVKQAEVFAEVRERHGLERDDDFNLADYRTVRALAGWLAARIAERATAGPAPAATPDPAIPGTGTPSDPAGGGDDDARKEARAPEAATAATEETGWVPVADDETAVVSVTAAIGAPAGDDPGSPAARRGLPDSFRIRRPVLVEREPWAHGSLRGRLIRVLGEGAQAAAVRDEILARGGRLAEPDERADAVVDASDDVLVAFAAARDIARRAEDSPAGEGGIPADWLCLTRLGSPPRGPLTDACRGGSRAGLAKALGREWPGCDARVVDIDPALDDSAAAALVCGELAAGDGAVEIFRTASARSTVELATEAFPEPGASLPDCPLVVLTGGTRGITAQVALALARRGPVRLALLARTPPGEAPLDEDSAKARIRAAIEADGERATPARINARLAPLRRAEEARRNVAAMRAAGAEVGFFEVDLADPDEVRRVLDEVRRTMGGSIDGCIHGAGVEESRPLARKDEAAFHRVHDGKALGGLALVEALEDEAWFVSMGSVAGRFGNAGQVDYAAANEAMARVCAARPRSLHVCWTAWADVGMAVRGGMERLLTDRGVELLPAGPGAELLVDMVAAGMEGEVVVAGRLGDMTMRPTHALLDALELDGDRVIARRRLSVEHDAWIEDHSIDGTPVLPGVIGLELMAAAAVATRPGSRYAGARRVFFDKPVKLHRGEPVDIVVQAEPLGEGVVSCTLSTERTLRTGRRQEVEAFRAEVLLDEAPTPDPLPPAFFAEQGINRGAIYKRFFHGESFQVLRDASAVASRNLLADAMVEHAFIAGGLVSLPLVLEAAFQAAGLHRMALRGVMALPAGIDAVVMIRAVGDGEPLNVMVHERDDGDAYDIDVDGPDGAVLRVRGFRMVETGPLPEGDRFPPPEGGWPRTVFARATGDRVRKLTPAERASIDARGTDKRRRDRRAGREAAKLAVEALTGWACRNFVVDNLPGGRPVIVPGPGCRGPVPELTLTHTDGEGRAAAVHGGLPGLDRERIEPRSRSFVSTWLTLGEARLAGDDPRRITAIWTVKEAVLKALGRGMALDPRQVEVTSLGWRRARVRLHGDAADRAATLGGRLAVSLYHEADAVVATALLAGGRWPADEARSHEERGNRAEG
;
A
#
# COMPACT_ATOMS: atom_id res chain seq x y z
N GLU A 1 41.70 -37.51 -13.47
CA GLU A 1 41.26 -38.57 -14.40
C GLU A 1 40.00 -39.21 -13.83
N ILE A 2 38.96 -39.43 -14.65
CA ILE A 2 37.72 -40.09 -14.23
C ILE A 2 37.90 -41.59 -14.47
N ASP A 3 37.79 -42.41 -13.43
CA ASP A 3 37.85 -43.86 -13.53
C ASP A 3 36.59 -44.37 -14.28
N PRO A 4 36.74 -45.15 -15.37
CA PRO A 4 35.63 -45.62 -16.18
C PRO A 4 34.65 -46.55 -15.45
N ASP A 5 35.06 -47.13 -14.32
CA ASP A 5 34.22 -47.97 -13.45
C ASP A 5 33.55 -47.18 -12.32
N TYR A 6 33.69 -45.85 -12.32
CA TYR A 6 32.91 -44.99 -11.45
C TYR A 6 31.46 -44.93 -11.89
N GLU A 7 30.56 -45.03 -10.91
CA GLU A 7 29.15 -44.78 -11.11
C GLU A 7 28.89 -43.27 -11.26
N LEU A 8 28.06 -42.91 -12.25
CA LEU A 8 27.69 -41.54 -12.59
C LEU A 8 27.11 -40.82 -11.36
N GLU A 9 26.20 -41.46 -10.64
CA GLU A 9 25.58 -40.89 -9.44
C GLU A 9 26.40 -41.13 -8.16
N ALA A 10 26.83 -42.38 -7.92
CA ALA A 10 27.39 -42.75 -6.63
C ALA A 10 28.81 -42.23 -6.40
N ASP A 11 29.64 -42.19 -7.44
CA ASP A 11 31.08 -41.86 -7.35
C ASP A 11 31.40 -40.47 -7.91
N LEU A 12 30.79 -40.09 -9.05
CA LEU A 12 31.05 -38.82 -9.73
C LEU A 12 30.14 -37.68 -9.27
N GLY A 13 29.00 -37.99 -8.65
CA GLY A 13 28.04 -36.98 -8.20
C GLY A 13 27.37 -36.24 -9.36
N ILE A 14 27.22 -36.91 -10.51
CA ILE A 14 26.40 -36.46 -11.62
C ILE A 14 24.96 -36.78 -11.23
N ASP A 15 24.16 -35.76 -10.93
CA ASP A 15 22.75 -35.94 -10.59
C ASP A 15 21.96 -36.55 -11.75
N THR A 16 20.77 -37.03 -11.44
CA THR A 16 19.89 -37.73 -12.37
C THR A 16 19.41 -36.82 -13.49
N VAL A 17 19.26 -35.52 -13.23
CA VAL A 17 19.00 -34.51 -14.28
C VAL A 17 20.14 -34.46 -15.27
N LYS A 18 21.38 -34.33 -14.80
CA LYS A 18 22.56 -34.21 -15.65
C LYS A 18 22.83 -35.51 -16.40
N GLN A 19 22.54 -36.67 -15.81
CA GLN A 19 22.55 -37.93 -16.53
C GLN A 19 21.51 -37.95 -17.66
N ALA A 20 20.29 -37.51 -17.37
CA ALA A 20 19.20 -37.39 -18.34
C ALA A 20 19.53 -36.38 -19.46
N GLU A 21 20.20 -35.27 -19.15
CA GLU A 21 20.70 -34.29 -20.12
C GLU A 21 21.84 -34.84 -20.97
N VAL A 22 22.85 -35.46 -20.34
CA VAL A 22 23.98 -36.09 -21.05
C VAL A 22 23.45 -37.13 -22.02
N PHE A 23 22.48 -37.94 -21.61
CA PHE A 23 21.82 -38.90 -22.49
C PHE A 23 21.10 -38.24 -23.66
N ALA A 24 20.30 -37.19 -23.38
CA ALA A 24 19.58 -36.45 -24.41
C ALA A 24 20.53 -35.77 -25.41
N GLU A 25 21.63 -35.15 -24.95
CA GLU A 25 22.66 -34.52 -25.78
C GLU A 25 23.42 -35.55 -26.61
N VAL A 26 23.75 -36.70 -26.03
CA VAL A 26 24.41 -37.81 -26.74
C VAL A 26 23.50 -38.35 -27.85
N ARG A 27 22.20 -38.53 -27.58
CA ARG A 27 21.23 -38.95 -28.59
C ARG A 27 21.16 -37.96 -29.75
N GLU A 28 21.07 -36.66 -29.44
CA GLU A 28 21.01 -35.57 -30.42
C GLU A 28 22.30 -35.49 -31.25
N ARG A 29 23.47 -35.44 -30.59
CA ARG A 29 24.79 -35.37 -31.25
C ARG A 29 25.01 -36.54 -32.22
N HIS A 30 24.48 -37.72 -31.90
CA HIS A 30 24.61 -38.91 -32.73
C HIS A 30 23.37 -39.21 -33.58
N GLY A 31 22.36 -38.33 -33.61
CA GLY A 31 21.13 -38.45 -34.39
C GLY A 31 20.40 -39.77 -34.20
N LEU A 32 20.42 -40.31 -32.99
CA LEU A 32 19.81 -41.60 -32.66
C LEU A 32 18.30 -41.41 -32.45
N GLU A 33 17.49 -42.36 -32.90
CA GLU A 33 16.05 -42.37 -32.62
C GLU A 33 15.78 -42.57 -31.13
N ARG A 34 14.59 -42.14 -30.68
CA ARG A 34 14.17 -42.32 -29.28
C ARG A 34 13.95 -43.82 -29.02
N ASP A 35 14.60 -44.32 -27.97
CA ASP A 35 14.45 -45.69 -27.48
C ASP A 35 13.41 -45.73 -26.36
N ASP A 36 12.27 -46.38 -26.60
CA ASP A 36 11.22 -46.47 -25.59
C ASP A 36 11.49 -47.53 -24.51
N ASP A 37 12.40 -48.48 -24.77
CA ASP A 37 12.82 -49.51 -23.80
C ASP A 37 14.05 -49.08 -22.96
N PHE A 38 14.57 -47.86 -23.15
CA PHE A 38 15.74 -47.38 -22.43
C PHE A 38 15.43 -47.00 -20.98
N ASN A 39 16.20 -47.58 -20.04
CA ASN A 39 16.16 -47.21 -18.62
C ASN A 39 17.55 -46.71 -18.15
N LEU A 40 17.56 -45.52 -17.53
CA LEU A 40 18.77 -44.89 -17.02
C LEU A 40 19.50 -45.77 -15.98
N ALA A 41 18.75 -46.58 -15.23
CA ALA A 41 19.28 -47.44 -14.18
C ALA A 41 20.12 -48.63 -14.68
N ASP A 42 20.07 -48.97 -15.96
CA ASP A 42 20.82 -50.09 -16.55
C ASP A 42 22.27 -49.70 -16.93
N TYR A 43 22.57 -48.39 -16.98
CA TYR A 43 23.84 -47.85 -17.48
C TYR A 43 24.52 -46.92 -16.48
N ARG A 44 24.72 -47.41 -15.25
CA ARG A 44 25.16 -46.60 -14.10
C ARG A 44 26.62 -46.15 -14.12
N THR A 45 27.50 -46.80 -14.89
CA THR A 45 28.92 -46.45 -14.98
C THR A 45 29.26 -45.76 -16.29
N VAL A 46 30.32 -44.96 -16.30
CA VAL A 46 30.84 -44.34 -17.53
C VAL A 46 31.09 -45.39 -18.61
N ARG A 47 31.63 -46.55 -18.23
CA ARG A 47 31.84 -47.70 -19.13
C ARG A 47 30.53 -48.28 -19.69
N ALA A 48 29.51 -48.47 -18.86
CA ALA A 48 28.24 -49.04 -19.29
C ALA A 48 27.50 -48.11 -20.27
N LEU A 49 27.46 -46.80 -19.97
CA LEU A 49 26.85 -45.80 -20.84
C LEU A 49 27.59 -45.67 -22.18
N ALA A 50 28.92 -45.65 -22.16
CA ALA A 50 29.74 -45.64 -23.38
C ALA A 50 29.55 -46.92 -24.21
N GLY A 51 29.41 -48.08 -23.55
CA GLY A 51 29.15 -49.36 -24.20
C GLY A 51 27.79 -49.40 -24.91
N TRP A 52 26.74 -48.91 -24.25
CA TRP A 52 25.41 -48.76 -24.87
C TRP A 52 25.43 -47.83 -26.07
N LEU A 53 26.08 -46.67 -25.95
CA LEU A 53 26.20 -45.70 -27.03
C LEU A 53 26.92 -46.31 -28.24
N ALA A 54 28.02 -47.02 -28.00
CA ALA A 54 28.76 -47.72 -29.04
C ALA A 54 27.90 -48.77 -29.77
N ALA A 55 27.07 -49.51 -29.02
CA ALA A 55 26.14 -50.48 -29.60
C ALA A 55 25.08 -49.82 -30.49
N ARG A 56 24.46 -48.72 -30.04
CA ARG A 56 23.42 -48.01 -30.81
C ARG A 56 23.96 -47.29 -32.05
N ILE A 57 25.16 -46.72 -31.97
CA ILE A 57 25.85 -46.15 -33.14
C ILE A 57 26.17 -47.25 -34.16
N ALA A 58 26.60 -48.43 -33.69
CA ALA A 58 26.87 -49.57 -34.56
C ALA A 58 25.58 -50.14 -35.20
N GLU A 59 24.49 -50.25 -34.45
CA GLU A 59 23.16 -50.66 -34.96
C GLU A 59 22.67 -49.73 -36.07
N ARG A 60 22.80 -48.41 -35.87
CA ARG A 60 22.50 -47.41 -36.90
C ARG A 60 23.43 -47.51 -38.12
N ALA A 61 24.71 -47.82 -37.93
CA ALA A 61 25.64 -48.02 -39.04
C ALA A 61 25.33 -49.29 -39.85
N THR A 62 24.69 -50.30 -39.24
CA THR A 62 24.21 -51.52 -39.92
C THR A 62 22.82 -51.38 -40.54
N ALA A 63 21.99 -50.46 -40.05
CA ALA A 63 20.73 -50.08 -40.66
C ALA A 63 20.99 -49.09 -41.80
N GLY A 64 21.04 -49.57 -43.05
CA GLY A 64 21.17 -48.72 -44.24
C GLY A 64 20.10 -47.60 -44.31
N PRO A 65 20.28 -46.57 -45.16
CA PRO A 65 19.47 -45.36 -45.11
C PRO A 65 17.98 -45.66 -45.32
N ALA A 66 17.15 -45.31 -44.33
CA ALA A 66 15.70 -45.29 -44.49
C ALA A 66 15.28 -44.15 -45.44
N PRO A 67 14.21 -44.32 -46.24
CA PRO A 67 13.75 -43.32 -47.17
C PRO A 67 13.26 -42.05 -46.44
N ALA A 68 13.48 -40.89 -47.07
CA ALA A 68 13.10 -39.59 -46.57
C ALA A 68 11.62 -39.56 -46.12
N ALA A 69 11.41 -39.20 -44.85
CA ALA A 69 10.09 -38.91 -44.32
C ALA A 69 9.56 -37.61 -44.97
N THR A 70 8.34 -37.70 -45.50
CA THR A 70 7.51 -36.59 -45.94
C THR A 70 7.36 -35.54 -44.83
N PRO A 71 7.37 -34.23 -45.14
CA PRO A 71 7.15 -33.21 -44.12
C PRO A 71 5.69 -33.25 -43.63
N ASP A 72 5.49 -33.32 -42.32
CA ASP A 72 4.18 -33.14 -41.68
C ASP A 72 3.78 -31.64 -41.74
N PRO A 73 2.47 -31.31 -41.77
CA PRO A 73 1.98 -30.02 -42.22
C PRO A 73 2.27 -28.91 -41.21
N ALA A 74 2.56 -27.74 -41.76
CA ALA A 74 2.74 -26.49 -41.03
C ALA A 74 1.57 -26.19 -40.08
N ILE A 75 1.90 -25.89 -38.81
CA ILE A 75 1.03 -25.11 -37.94
C ILE A 75 1.27 -23.62 -38.27
N PRO A 76 0.22 -22.78 -38.41
CA PRO A 76 0.35 -21.43 -38.94
C PRO A 76 1.16 -20.52 -38.01
N GLY A 77 2.02 -19.71 -38.61
CA GLY A 77 2.82 -18.72 -37.91
C GLY A 77 1.97 -17.62 -37.28
N THR A 78 2.40 -17.18 -36.11
CA THR A 78 2.17 -15.81 -35.63
C THR A 78 3.53 -15.13 -35.60
N GLY A 79 3.64 -14.08 -36.40
CA GLY A 79 4.90 -13.44 -36.73
C GLY A 79 5.51 -12.65 -35.58
N THR A 80 6.84 -12.65 -35.55
CA THR A 80 7.65 -11.62 -34.92
C THR A 80 8.05 -10.60 -36.00
N PRO A 81 7.96 -9.28 -35.74
CA PRO A 81 8.65 -8.29 -36.56
C PRO A 81 10.15 -8.32 -36.26
N SER A 82 10.91 -8.59 -37.32
CA SER A 82 12.17 -7.97 -37.71
C SER A 82 13.00 -7.18 -36.68
N ASP A 83 14.28 -7.56 -36.60
CA ASP A 83 15.39 -6.61 -36.39
C ASP A 83 16.39 -6.82 -37.54
N PRO A 84 16.86 -5.79 -38.27
CA PRO A 84 17.82 -5.96 -39.35
C PRO A 84 19.26 -5.91 -38.84
N ALA A 85 20.06 -6.80 -39.40
CA ALA A 85 21.50 -6.86 -39.23
C ALA A 85 22.24 -5.76 -40.01
N GLY A 86 23.43 -5.43 -39.51
CA GLY A 86 24.58 -4.83 -40.21
C GLY A 86 25.60 -4.44 -39.13
N GLY A 87 26.83 -4.95 -39.05
CA GLY A 87 27.76 -5.44 -40.07
C GLY A 87 29.00 -4.55 -39.99
N GLY A 88 30.18 -5.11 -39.68
CA GLY A 88 31.46 -4.42 -39.85
C GLY A 88 32.51 -4.70 -38.76
N ASP A 89 33.62 -5.31 -39.19
CA ASP A 89 34.93 -5.45 -38.53
C ASP A 89 35.43 -4.16 -37.85
N ASP A 90 36.17 -4.27 -36.74
CA ASP A 90 37.64 -4.11 -36.75
C ASP A 90 38.29 -4.28 -35.37
N ASP A 91 39.56 -4.66 -35.46
CA ASP A 91 40.57 -4.99 -34.46
C ASP A 91 40.96 -3.82 -33.51
N ALA A 92 41.26 -4.12 -32.22
CA ALA A 92 42.39 -3.56 -31.43
C ALA A 92 42.21 -3.53 -29.88
N ARG A 93 43.06 -4.32 -29.20
CA ARG A 93 43.91 -4.02 -28.02
C ARG A 93 43.35 -3.34 -26.74
N LYS A 94 43.54 -4.10 -25.64
CA LYS A 94 44.21 -3.77 -24.35
C LYS A 94 43.51 -2.96 -23.23
N GLU A 95 43.58 -3.56 -22.02
CA GLU A 95 43.81 -2.97 -20.67
C GLU A 95 42.70 -2.02 -20.14
N ALA A 96 42.26 -2.01 -18.86
CA ALA A 96 42.75 -2.54 -17.60
C ALA A 96 41.64 -2.47 -16.50
N ARG A 97 41.89 -3.23 -15.42
CA ARG A 97 41.62 -2.94 -13.99
C ARG A 97 40.19 -2.90 -13.42
N ALA A 98 39.94 -3.91 -12.59
CA ALA A 98 39.17 -3.83 -11.36
C ALA A 98 39.81 -2.88 -10.31
N PRO A 99 39.07 -2.58 -9.25
CA PRO A 99 39.63 -2.78 -7.92
C PRO A 99 38.75 -3.71 -7.05
N GLU A 100 39.44 -4.61 -6.37
CA GLU A 100 38.97 -5.35 -5.20
C GLU A 100 38.63 -4.37 -4.06
N ALA A 101 37.62 -4.72 -3.25
CA ALA A 101 37.51 -4.22 -1.89
C ALA A 101 37.40 -5.42 -0.93
N ALA A 102 38.34 -5.42 0.00
CA ALA A 102 38.66 -6.41 1.01
C ALA A 102 37.51 -6.84 1.95
N THR A 103 37.62 -8.11 2.34
CA THR A 103 37.05 -8.73 3.53
C THR A 103 37.69 -8.20 4.82
N ALA A 104 36.90 -8.02 5.89
CA ALA A 104 37.36 -8.22 7.26
C ALA A 104 36.20 -8.35 8.27
N ALA A 105 36.26 -9.47 9.01
CA ALA A 105 35.92 -9.65 10.42
C ALA A 105 34.48 -9.38 10.91
N THR A 106 33.78 -10.49 11.07
CA THR A 106 32.76 -10.76 12.08
C THR A 106 33.30 -10.63 13.50
N GLU A 107 32.58 -9.93 14.38
CA GLU A 107 32.64 -10.15 15.83
C GLU A 107 31.23 -10.32 16.39
N GLU A 108 31.14 -11.26 17.34
CA GLU A 108 29.98 -11.72 18.06
C GLU A 108 29.48 -10.67 19.06
N THR A 109 28.17 -10.47 19.15
CA THR A 109 27.57 -9.99 20.41
C THR A 109 26.35 -10.83 20.74
N GLY A 110 26.51 -11.62 21.80
CA GLY A 110 25.55 -12.57 22.32
C GLY A 110 24.27 -11.92 22.82
N TRP A 111 23.16 -12.57 22.47
CA TRP A 111 21.84 -12.37 23.05
C TRP A 111 21.79 -13.07 24.42
N VAL A 112 21.51 -12.32 25.47
CA VAL A 112 21.24 -12.84 26.82
C VAL A 112 19.73 -12.80 27.03
N PRO A 113 19.09 -13.89 27.48
CA PRO A 113 17.65 -13.89 27.77
C PRO A 113 17.39 -13.16 29.08
N VAL A 114 16.47 -12.19 29.08
CA VAL A 114 15.93 -11.59 30.30
C VAL A 114 14.70 -12.39 30.69
N ALA A 115 14.76 -12.96 31.89
CA ALA A 115 13.69 -13.72 32.53
C ALA A 115 12.50 -12.82 32.90
N ASP A 116 11.34 -13.47 33.00
CA ASP A 116 10.07 -12.97 33.50
C ASP A 116 10.22 -12.05 34.72
N ASP A 117 9.53 -10.91 34.69
CA ASP A 117 8.91 -10.39 35.90
C ASP A 117 7.63 -9.60 35.59
N GLU A 118 6.68 -9.74 36.51
CA GLU A 118 5.27 -9.45 36.41
C GLU A 118 4.92 -7.94 36.41
N THR A 119 3.78 -7.61 35.80
CA THR A 119 2.84 -6.53 36.18
C THR A 119 3.37 -5.09 36.34
N ALA A 120 3.05 -4.23 35.37
CA ALA A 120 2.51 -2.88 35.65
C ALA A 120 1.88 -2.28 34.38
N VAL A 121 0.55 -2.33 34.31
CA VAL A 121 -0.27 -1.54 33.38
C VAL A 121 -0.27 -0.10 33.90
N VAL A 122 0.37 0.83 33.19
CA VAL A 122 0.20 2.27 33.45
C VAL A 122 -0.83 2.81 32.47
N SER A 123 -2.06 2.92 32.94
CA SER A 123 -3.12 3.71 32.31
C SER A 123 -2.79 5.19 32.46
N VAL A 124 -2.65 5.93 31.37
CA VAL A 124 -2.65 7.41 31.41
C VAL A 124 -3.99 7.89 30.86
N THR A 125 -4.87 8.29 31.77
CA THR A 125 -6.08 9.06 31.47
C THR A 125 -5.85 10.51 31.91
N ALA A 126 -6.44 11.42 31.12
CA ALA A 126 -6.18 12.87 31.03
C ALA A 126 -6.25 13.71 32.31
N ALA A 127 -5.57 14.87 32.29
CA ALA A 127 -6.04 16.11 32.91
C ALA A 127 -5.39 17.37 32.28
N ILE A 128 -6.22 18.38 32.03
CA ILE A 128 -5.93 19.72 31.51
C ILE A 128 -5.43 20.62 32.66
N GLY A 129 -4.41 21.47 32.41
CA GLY A 129 -4.31 22.80 33.04
C GLY A 129 -2.93 23.28 33.56
N ALA A 130 -2.47 24.41 33.00
CA ALA A 130 -1.54 25.43 33.53
C ALA A 130 -0.02 25.31 33.19
N PRO A 131 0.74 26.43 33.17
CA PRO A 131 1.46 26.92 31.99
C PRO A 131 2.93 26.45 31.90
N ALA A 132 3.43 26.54 30.67
CA ALA A 132 4.77 26.20 30.20
C ALA A 132 5.90 26.62 31.14
N GLY A 133 6.67 25.64 31.60
CA GLY A 133 8.09 25.81 31.90
C GLY A 133 8.86 25.39 30.65
N ASP A 134 9.82 26.23 30.25
CA ASP A 134 10.69 25.99 29.10
C ASP A 134 11.37 24.62 29.19
N ASP A 135 10.95 23.68 28.34
CA ASP A 135 11.65 22.42 28.08
C ASP A 135 12.78 22.69 27.08
N PRO A 136 14.06 22.44 27.42
CA PRO A 136 15.21 22.69 26.55
C PRO A 136 15.26 21.84 25.27
N GLY A 137 14.28 20.95 25.05
CA GLY A 137 14.22 20.02 23.91
C GLY A 137 13.35 20.45 22.71
N SER A 138 12.61 21.56 22.78
CA SER A 138 11.84 22.02 21.62
C SER A 138 12.79 22.61 20.57
N PRO A 139 12.75 22.16 19.29
CA PRO A 139 13.61 22.72 18.26
C PRO A 139 13.33 24.22 18.15
N ALA A 140 14.39 25.03 18.28
CA ALA A 140 14.37 26.49 18.25
C ALA A 140 13.61 27.10 17.04
N ALA A 141 13.28 26.28 16.04
CA ALA A 141 12.51 26.57 14.84
C ALA A 141 11.02 26.91 15.04
N ARG A 142 10.38 26.52 16.15
CA ARG A 142 8.90 26.66 16.32
C ARG A 142 8.45 27.81 17.24
N ARG A 143 9.28 28.83 17.50
CA ARG A 143 9.08 29.86 18.55
C ARG A 143 7.61 30.27 18.77
N GLY A 144 7.00 29.73 19.83
CA GLY A 144 5.66 30.12 20.29
C GLY A 144 4.47 29.53 19.52
N LEU A 145 4.70 28.63 18.55
CA LEU A 145 3.62 27.86 17.91
C LEU A 145 3.21 26.64 18.77
N PRO A 146 1.92 26.27 18.82
CA PRO A 146 1.50 25.02 19.46
C PRO A 146 2.07 23.77 18.77
N ASP A 147 2.25 22.68 19.53
CA ASP A 147 2.88 21.44 19.06
C ASP A 147 2.14 20.73 17.91
N SER A 148 0.86 21.01 17.73
CA SER A 148 0.02 20.48 16.64
C SER A 148 0.31 21.15 15.29
N PHE A 149 0.91 22.35 15.27
CA PHE A 149 1.12 23.11 14.04
C PHE A 149 2.25 22.54 13.19
N ARG A 150 2.00 22.41 11.88
CA ARG A 150 3.01 22.07 10.88
C ARG A 150 2.86 22.97 9.65
N ILE A 151 3.94 23.06 8.88
CA ILE A 151 3.90 23.47 7.48
C ILE A 151 3.66 22.20 6.67
N ARG A 152 2.66 22.20 5.79
CA ARG A 152 2.36 21.05 4.91
C ARG A 152 2.25 21.47 3.47
N ARG A 153 2.89 20.74 2.58
CA ARG A 153 2.85 20.98 1.13
C ARG A 153 1.84 20.05 0.46
N PRO A 154 0.94 20.57 -0.39
CA PRO A 154 0.17 19.74 -1.30
C PRO A 154 1.11 19.02 -2.28
N VAL A 155 1.04 17.69 -2.33
CA VAL A 155 1.83 16.84 -3.22
C VAL A 155 0.91 15.94 -4.04
N LEU A 156 1.31 15.65 -5.28
CA LEU A 156 0.59 14.70 -6.13
C LEU A 156 1.04 13.28 -5.81
N VAL A 157 0.07 12.42 -5.51
CA VAL A 157 0.27 10.99 -5.30
C VAL A 157 -0.45 10.25 -6.40
N GLU A 158 0.28 9.41 -7.14
CA GLU A 158 -0.28 8.57 -8.18
C GLU A 158 -1.22 7.51 -7.57
N ARG A 159 -2.39 7.36 -8.18
CA ARG A 159 -3.45 6.45 -7.75
C ARG A 159 -3.91 5.65 -8.95
N GLU A 160 -4.12 4.36 -8.73
CA GLU A 160 -4.70 3.49 -9.75
C GLU A 160 -6.10 4.01 -10.13
N PRO A 161 -6.42 4.13 -11.43
CA PRO A 161 -7.74 4.53 -11.87
C PRO A 161 -8.79 3.51 -11.44
N TRP A 162 -9.89 3.95 -10.81
CA TRP A 162 -11.04 3.09 -10.62
C TRP A 162 -11.78 2.89 -11.95
N ALA A 163 -11.99 1.63 -12.33
CA ALA A 163 -12.48 1.26 -13.66
C ALA A 163 -13.99 0.97 -13.73
N HIS A 164 -14.77 1.28 -12.69
CA HIS A 164 -16.14 0.77 -12.58
C HIS A 164 -17.15 1.88 -12.31
N GLY A 165 -17.79 2.33 -13.38
CA GLY A 165 -18.82 3.36 -13.35
C GLY A 165 -19.58 3.43 -14.68
N SER A 166 -20.84 3.85 -14.66
CA SER A 166 -21.63 4.05 -15.87
C SER A 166 -22.32 5.41 -15.87
N LEU A 167 -22.32 6.09 -17.02
CA LEU A 167 -23.12 7.29 -17.23
C LEU A 167 -24.53 6.98 -17.76
N ARG A 168 -24.83 5.70 -18.04
CA ARG A 168 -26.06 5.31 -18.71
C ARG A 168 -27.30 5.76 -17.94
N GLY A 169 -28.14 6.57 -18.59
CA GLY A 169 -29.39 7.07 -18.02
C GLY A 169 -29.24 8.25 -17.06
N ARG A 170 -28.01 8.64 -16.67
CA ARG A 170 -27.76 9.81 -15.83
C ARG A 170 -28.05 11.09 -16.62
N LEU A 171 -28.71 12.04 -15.98
CA LEU A 171 -29.03 13.33 -16.56
C LEU A 171 -27.98 14.36 -16.12
N ILE A 172 -27.17 14.85 -17.07
CA ILE A 172 -25.95 15.61 -16.79
C ILE A 172 -26.05 16.99 -17.44
N ARG A 173 -25.74 18.03 -16.67
CA ARG A 173 -25.66 19.41 -17.16
C ARG A 173 -24.21 19.77 -17.45
N VAL A 174 -23.93 20.33 -18.62
CA VAL A 174 -22.59 20.84 -18.99
C VAL A 174 -22.64 22.36 -19.07
N LEU A 175 -21.90 23.04 -18.20
CA LEU A 175 -21.72 24.50 -18.22
C LEU A 175 -20.55 24.87 -19.13
N GLY A 176 -20.67 25.99 -19.83
CA GLY A 176 -19.65 26.48 -20.77
C GLY A 176 -20.03 26.31 -22.23
N GLU A 177 -19.27 26.99 -23.09
CA GLU A 177 -19.41 26.96 -24.54
C GLU A 177 -18.06 26.64 -25.19
N GLY A 178 -18.06 26.36 -26.49
CA GLY A 178 -16.83 26.08 -27.26
C GLY A 178 -16.49 24.59 -27.37
N ALA A 179 -15.31 24.31 -27.91
CA ALA A 179 -14.91 22.96 -28.35
C ALA A 179 -14.79 21.97 -27.17
N GLN A 180 -14.26 22.40 -26.03
CA GLN A 180 -14.15 21.58 -24.83
C GLN A 180 -15.53 21.16 -24.29
N ALA A 181 -16.45 22.12 -24.11
CA ALA A 181 -17.80 21.83 -23.63
C ALA A 181 -18.58 20.95 -24.63
N ALA A 182 -18.39 21.15 -25.93
CA ALA A 182 -18.97 20.29 -26.97
C ALA A 182 -18.44 18.86 -26.89
N ALA A 183 -17.13 18.67 -26.76
CA ALA A 183 -16.52 17.33 -26.64
C ALA A 183 -17.02 16.57 -25.40
N VAL A 184 -17.19 17.26 -24.27
CA VAL A 184 -17.79 16.68 -23.06
C VAL A 184 -19.23 16.23 -23.30
N ARG A 185 -20.04 17.06 -23.98
CA ARG A 185 -21.43 16.69 -24.33
C ARG A 185 -21.48 15.45 -25.22
N ASP A 186 -20.63 15.39 -26.24
CA ASP A 186 -20.55 14.26 -27.17
C ASP A 186 -20.15 12.96 -26.45
N GLU A 187 -19.15 13.03 -25.57
CA GLU A 187 -18.70 11.87 -24.79
C GLU A 187 -19.76 11.37 -23.79
N ILE A 188 -20.50 12.28 -23.14
CA ILE A 188 -21.63 11.91 -22.27
C ILE A 188 -22.66 11.10 -23.04
N LEU A 189 -23.04 11.56 -24.24
CA LEU A 189 -24.00 10.87 -25.10
C LEU A 189 -23.46 9.52 -25.57
N ALA A 190 -22.18 9.45 -25.94
CA ALA A 190 -21.51 8.20 -26.35
C ALA A 190 -21.52 7.13 -25.25
N ARG A 191 -21.47 7.53 -23.97
CA ARG A 191 -21.56 6.63 -22.80
C ARG A 191 -22.98 6.36 -22.32
N GLY A 192 -23.99 6.81 -23.08
CA GLY A 192 -25.42 6.58 -22.79
C GLY A 192 -26.02 7.49 -21.73
N GLY A 193 -25.32 8.56 -21.34
CA GLY A 193 -25.88 9.64 -20.52
C GLY A 193 -26.85 10.51 -21.31
N ARG A 194 -27.55 11.39 -20.60
CA ARG A 194 -28.50 12.36 -21.16
C ARG A 194 -28.08 13.76 -20.78
N LEU A 195 -28.31 14.74 -21.65
CA LEU A 195 -28.04 16.14 -21.36
C LEU A 195 -29.27 16.80 -20.74
N ALA A 196 -29.05 17.55 -19.66
CA ALA A 196 -30.08 18.28 -18.93
C ALA A 196 -30.30 19.68 -19.52
N GLU A 197 -31.56 20.09 -19.66
CA GLU A 197 -31.90 21.48 -19.99
C GLU A 197 -31.62 22.42 -18.80
N PRO A 198 -31.43 23.75 -19.01
CA PRO A 198 -31.06 24.71 -17.94
C PRO A 198 -32.02 24.77 -16.72
N ASP A 199 -33.29 24.41 -16.91
CA ASP A 199 -34.29 24.39 -15.84
C ASP A 199 -34.64 22.97 -15.36
N GLU A 200 -34.07 21.94 -15.97
CA GLU A 200 -34.30 20.54 -15.62
C GLU A 200 -33.34 20.09 -14.50
N ARG A 201 -33.85 19.39 -13.48
CA ARG A 201 -33.01 18.85 -12.40
C ARG A 201 -31.98 17.88 -12.99
N ALA A 202 -30.69 18.18 -12.81
CA ALA A 202 -29.60 17.30 -13.23
C ALA A 202 -29.13 16.41 -12.06
N ASP A 203 -28.71 15.19 -12.37
CA ASP A 203 -28.04 14.29 -11.44
C ASP A 203 -26.58 14.72 -11.20
N ALA A 204 -25.96 15.36 -12.20
CA ALA A 204 -24.60 15.88 -12.12
C ALA A 204 -24.42 17.16 -12.94
N VAL A 205 -23.43 17.96 -12.55
CA VAL A 205 -22.99 19.16 -13.30
C VAL A 205 -21.51 19.01 -13.65
N VAL A 206 -21.16 19.27 -14.91
CA VAL A 206 -19.78 19.41 -15.38
C VAL A 206 -19.56 20.88 -15.75
N ASP A 207 -18.71 21.57 -15.01
CA ASP A 207 -18.30 22.95 -15.29
C ASP A 207 -17.07 22.96 -16.20
N ALA A 208 -17.31 23.17 -17.51
CA ALA A 208 -16.32 23.40 -18.54
C ALA A 208 -16.35 24.87 -19.04
N SER A 209 -16.83 25.81 -18.22
CA SER A 209 -16.87 27.24 -18.56
C SER A 209 -15.53 27.92 -18.31
N ASP A 210 -15.27 29.07 -18.95
CA ASP A 210 -14.04 29.86 -18.69
C ASP A 210 -14.22 30.97 -17.65
N ASP A 211 -15.43 31.10 -17.09
CA ASP A 211 -15.82 32.19 -16.19
C ASP A 211 -16.51 31.64 -14.94
N VAL A 212 -15.93 31.94 -13.78
CA VAL A 212 -16.46 31.54 -12.48
C VAL A 212 -17.88 32.08 -12.22
N LEU A 213 -18.28 33.19 -12.83
CA LEU A 213 -19.63 33.72 -12.68
C LEU A 213 -20.69 32.84 -13.33
N VAL A 214 -20.35 32.10 -14.39
CA VAL A 214 -21.26 31.10 -15.01
C VAL A 214 -21.53 29.97 -14.02
N ALA A 215 -20.47 29.42 -13.42
CA ALA A 215 -20.57 28.40 -12.39
C ALA A 215 -21.34 28.91 -11.14
N PHE A 216 -21.03 30.12 -10.68
CA PHE A 216 -21.69 30.75 -9.54
C PHE A 216 -23.19 30.97 -9.78
N ALA A 217 -23.58 31.51 -10.94
CA ALA A 217 -24.98 31.73 -11.28
C ALA A 217 -25.75 30.41 -11.33
N ALA A 218 -25.20 29.40 -12.00
CA ALA A 218 -25.81 28.07 -12.08
C ALA A 218 -25.97 27.42 -10.71
N ALA A 219 -24.92 27.45 -9.88
CA ALA A 219 -24.96 26.90 -8.53
C ALA A 219 -25.95 27.65 -7.63
N ARG A 220 -26.01 28.98 -7.73
CA ARG A 220 -26.97 29.80 -6.98
C ARG A 220 -28.42 29.49 -7.37
N ASP A 221 -28.70 29.34 -8.66
CA ASP A 221 -30.05 29.04 -9.12
C ASP A 221 -30.49 27.63 -8.69
N ILE A 222 -29.58 26.66 -8.66
CA ILE A 222 -29.81 25.34 -8.05
C ILE A 222 -30.12 25.49 -6.55
N ALA A 223 -29.30 26.22 -5.80
CA ALA A 223 -29.50 26.41 -4.36
C ALA A 223 -30.84 27.09 -4.03
N ARG A 224 -31.25 28.10 -4.82
CA ARG A 224 -32.54 28.78 -4.65
C ARG A 224 -33.72 27.84 -4.91
N ARG A 225 -33.67 27.07 -6.00
CA ARG A 225 -34.71 26.07 -6.31
C ARG A 225 -34.81 24.98 -5.23
N ALA A 226 -33.69 24.59 -4.65
CA ALA A 226 -33.66 23.63 -3.55
C ALA A 226 -34.30 24.20 -2.27
N GLU A 227 -34.06 25.48 -1.93
CA GLU A 227 -34.72 26.15 -0.79
C GLU A 227 -36.24 26.34 -1.00
N ASP A 228 -36.67 26.60 -2.24
CA ASP A 228 -38.06 26.91 -2.58
C ASP A 228 -38.95 25.66 -2.79
N SER A 229 -38.38 24.44 -2.81
CA SER A 229 -39.11 23.20 -3.12
C SER A 229 -39.59 22.44 -1.86
N PRO A 230 -40.92 22.33 -1.59
CA PRO A 230 -41.45 21.74 -0.36
C PRO A 230 -41.29 20.21 -0.21
N ALA A 231 -40.77 19.51 -1.23
CA ALA A 231 -40.73 18.05 -1.30
C ALA A 231 -39.37 17.47 -1.80
N GLY A 232 -38.31 18.28 -1.87
CA GLY A 232 -36.99 17.81 -2.33
C GLY A 232 -36.86 17.64 -3.86
N GLU A 233 -37.87 18.04 -4.64
CA GLU A 233 -37.87 17.94 -6.11
C GLU A 233 -36.91 18.95 -6.78
N GLY A 234 -36.56 20.06 -6.11
CA GLY A 234 -35.54 21.02 -6.57
C GLY A 234 -34.09 20.60 -6.36
N GLY A 235 -33.85 19.30 -6.15
CA GLY A 235 -32.66 18.75 -5.47
C GLY A 235 -31.30 19.18 -6.01
N ILE A 236 -30.37 19.35 -5.08
CA ILE A 236 -28.93 19.48 -5.30
C ILE A 236 -28.40 18.28 -6.13
N PRO A 237 -27.51 18.50 -7.12
CA PRO A 237 -26.92 17.40 -7.89
C PRO A 237 -26.02 16.53 -7.01
N ALA A 238 -25.96 15.23 -7.32
CA ALA A 238 -25.10 14.30 -6.60
C ALA A 238 -23.61 14.54 -6.90
N ASP A 239 -23.28 15.05 -8.09
CA ASP A 239 -21.90 15.37 -8.48
C ASP A 239 -21.79 16.78 -9.05
N TRP A 240 -20.69 17.46 -8.73
CA TRP A 240 -20.25 18.69 -9.39
C TRP A 240 -18.78 18.57 -9.80
N LEU A 241 -18.48 18.54 -11.09
CA LEU A 241 -17.13 18.36 -11.60
C LEU A 241 -16.65 19.63 -12.28
N CYS A 242 -15.65 20.30 -11.70
CA CYS A 242 -14.97 21.44 -12.31
C CYS A 242 -13.81 20.96 -13.18
N LEU A 243 -13.86 21.26 -14.48
CA LEU A 243 -12.82 20.92 -15.44
C LEU A 243 -11.83 22.07 -15.61
N THR A 244 -10.58 21.83 -15.24
CA THR A 244 -9.45 22.75 -15.49
C THR A 244 -8.41 22.11 -16.42
N ARG A 245 -7.59 22.94 -17.05
CA ARG A 245 -6.52 22.51 -17.97
C ARG A 245 -5.21 23.25 -17.67
N LEU A 246 -4.84 23.29 -16.40
CA LEU A 246 -3.67 24.02 -15.96
C LEU A 246 -2.42 23.14 -16.02
N GLY A 247 -2.54 21.86 -15.69
CA GLY A 247 -1.42 20.98 -15.40
C GLY A 247 -0.82 21.25 -14.02
N SER A 248 0.15 20.41 -13.63
CA SER A 248 0.93 20.58 -12.41
C SER A 248 2.43 20.48 -12.72
N PRO A 249 3.23 21.55 -12.54
CA PRO A 249 2.78 22.91 -12.21
C PRO A 249 1.91 23.51 -13.34
N PRO A 250 1.06 24.51 -13.03
CA PRO A 250 0.27 25.21 -14.04
C PRO A 250 1.13 25.76 -15.19
N ARG A 251 0.69 25.56 -16.43
CA ARG A 251 1.33 26.05 -17.65
C ARG A 251 0.43 27.07 -18.35
N GLY A 252 1.04 28.08 -18.96
CA GLY A 252 0.33 29.09 -19.75
C GLY A 252 0.19 30.44 -19.04
N PRO A 253 -0.71 31.31 -19.54
CA PRO A 253 -0.92 32.65 -18.99
C PRO A 253 -1.43 32.63 -17.53
N LEU A 254 -0.97 33.61 -16.73
CA LEU A 254 -1.44 33.78 -15.35
C LEU A 254 -2.96 34.04 -15.27
N THR A 255 -3.54 34.62 -16.32
CA THR A 255 -5.00 34.81 -16.45
C THR A 255 -5.76 33.49 -16.41
N ASP A 256 -5.21 32.44 -17.02
CA ASP A 256 -5.85 31.13 -17.12
C ASP A 256 -5.74 30.41 -15.77
N ALA A 257 -4.57 30.52 -15.13
CA ALA A 257 -4.36 30.06 -13.75
C ALA A 257 -5.36 30.73 -12.78
N CYS A 258 -5.54 32.05 -12.89
CA CYS A 258 -6.50 32.79 -12.08
C CYS A 258 -7.94 32.29 -12.32
N ARG A 259 -8.40 32.19 -13.57
CA ARG A 259 -9.76 31.74 -13.92
C ARG A 259 -10.02 30.30 -13.49
N GLY A 260 -9.11 29.39 -13.80
CA GLY A 260 -9.20 27.99 -13.42
C GLY A 260 -9.19 27.81 -11.91
N GLY A 261 -8.33 28.54 -11.20
CA GLY A 261 -8.30 28.55 -9.73
C GLY A 261 -9.59 29.09 -9.12
N SER A 262 -10.17 30.17 -9.65
CA SER A 262 -11.46 30.68 -9.18
C SER A 262 -12.57 29.63 -9.26
N ARG A 263 -12.67 28.90 -10.38
CA ARG A 263 -13.65 27.82 -10.57
C ARG A 263 -13.38 26.63 -9.63
N ALA A 264 -12.12 26.23 -9.49
CA ALA A 264 -11.72 25.16 -8.59
C ALA A 264 -12.08 25.47 -7.13
N GLY A 265 -11.82 26.70 -6.65
CA GLY A 265 -12.14 27.12 -5.29
C GLY A 265 -13.65 27.16 -5.03
N LEU A 266 -14.42 27.62 -6.02
CA LEU A 266 -15.89 27.57 -5.96
C LEU A 266 -16.39 26.12 -5.81
N ALA A 267 -15.91 25.20 -6.65
CA ALA A 267 -16.31 23.79 -6.59
C ALA A 267 -16.00 23.14 -5.24
N LYS A 268 -14.79 23.37 -4.71
CA LYS A 268 -14.39 22.89 -3.37
C LYS A 268 -15.35 23.37 -2.27
N ALA A 269 -15.78 24.64 -2.33
CA ALA A 269 -16.73 25.19 -1.37
C ALA A 269 -18.15 24.62 -1.54
N LEU A 270 -18.61 24.34 -2.76
CA LEU A 270 -19.89 23.68 -3.01
C LEU A 270 -19.95 22.30 -2.33
N GLY A 271 -18.87 21.51 -2.42
CA GLY A 271 -18.78 20.20 -1.75
C GLY A 271 -18.85 20.27 -0.22
N ARG A 272 -18.63 21.45 0.38
CA ARG A 272 -18.84 21.68 1.83
C ARG A 272 -20.24 22.20 2.14
N GLU A 273 -20.80 23.00 1.25
CA GLU A 273 -22.10 23.65 1.44
C GLU A 273 -23.27 22.72 1.18
N TRP A 274 -23.10 21.73 0.31
CA TRP A 274 -24.15 20.82 -0.13
C TRP A 274 -23.93 19.40 0.39
N PRO A 275 -24.58 19.01 1.51
CA PRO A 275 -24.53 17.64 2.01
C PRO A 275 -25.01 16.66 0.93
N GLY A 276 -24.19 15.66 0.59
CA GLY A 276 -24.52 14.66 -0.42
C GLY A 276 -24.12 15.01 -1.87
N CYS A 277 -23.54 16.18 -2.12
CA CYS A 277 -22.90 16.50 -3.39
C CYS A 277 -21.39 16.18 -3.30
N ASP A 278 -20.89 15.33 -4.20
CA ASP A 278 -19.46 15.13 -4.40
C ASP A 278 -18.94 16.14 -5.42
N ALA A 279 -18.36 17.23 -4.92
CA ALA A 279 -17.79 18.29 -5.74
C ALA A 279 -16.29 18.09 -5.92
N ARG A 280 -15.87 17.87 -7.17
CA ARG A 280 -14.50 17.50 -7.55
C ARG A 280 -13.93 18.50 -8.55
N VAL A 281 -12.61 18.67 -8.51
CA VAL A 281 -11.82 19.41 -9.51
C VAL A 281 -10.99 18.38 -10.27
N VAL A 282 -11.17 18.34 -11.59
CA VAL A 282 -10.41 17.47 -12.49
C VAL A 282 -9.58 18.35 -13.39
N ASP A 283 -8.28 18.36 -13.13
CA ASP A 283 -7.29 19.05 -13.94
C ASP A 283 -6.71 18.08 -14.97
N ILE A 284 -6.90 18.40 -16.24
CA ILE A 284 -6.43 17.60 -17.37
C ILE A 284 -5.15 18.25 -17.94
N ASP A 285 -4.16 17.43 -18.29
CA ASP A 285 -2.96 17.91 -18.99
C ASP A 285 -3.36 18.76 -20.22
N PRO A 286 -2.93 20.04 -20.29
CA PRO A 286 -3.28 20.92 -21.39
C PRO A 286 -2.82 20.40 -22.77
N ALA A 287 -1.86 19.48 -22.83
CA ALA A 287 -1.37 18.88 -24.06
C ALA A 287 -2.35 17.90 -24.75
N LEU A 288 -3.37 17.41 -24.04
CA LEU A 288 -4.37 16.50 -24.61
C LEU A 288 -5.37 17.25 -25.49
N ASP A 289 -5.93 16.61 -26.51
CA ASP A 289 -7.03 17.21 -27.26
C ASP A 289 -8.37 17.17 -26.47
N ASP A 290 -9.36 17.91 -26.95
CA ASP A 290 -10.65 18.04 -26.27
C ASP A 290 -11.40 16.71 -26.14
N SER A 291 -11.23 15.79 -27.10
CA SER A 291 -11.90 14.48 -27.08
C SER A 291 -11.27 13.55 -26.04
N ALA A 292 -9.94 13.49 -25.99
CA ALA A 292 -9.21 12.75 -24.96
C ALA A 292 -9.50 13.31 -23.56
N ALA A 293 -9.52 14.65 -23.42
CA ALA A 293 -9.90 15.30 -22.17
C ALA A 293 -11.32 14.95 -21.73
N ALA A 294 -12.29 15.01 -22.65
CA ALA A 294 -13.68 14.65 -22.38
C ALA A 294 -13.82 13.19 -21.92
N ALA A 295 -13.09 12.26 -22.54
CA ALA A 295 -13.09 10.85 -22.16
C ALA A 295 -12.58 10.62 -20.72
N LEU A 296 -11.55 11.35 -20.30
CA LEU A 296 -11.00 11.26 -18.93
C LEU A 296 -11.97 11.87 -17.91
N VAL A 297 -12.55 13.04 -18.21
CA VAL A 297 -13.54 13.73 -17.36
C VAL A 297 -14.78 12.86 -17.16
N CYS A 298 -15.30 12.28 -18.24
CA CYS A 298 -16.45 11.37 -18.16
C CYS A 298 -16.12 10.05 -17.44
N GLY A 299 -14.85 9.65 -17.40
CA GLY A 299 -14.35 8.55 -16.57
C GLY A 299 -14.46 8.88 -15.08
N GLU A 300 -13.92 10.03 -14.66
CA GLU A 300 -14.00 10.48 -13.27
C GLU A 300 -15.44 10.77 -12.81
N LEU A 301 -16.32 11.23 -13.72
CA LEU A 301 -17.74 11.38 -13.41
C LEU A 301 -18.43 10.04 -13.13
N ALA A 302 -17.95 8.95 -13.72
CA ALA A 302 -18.56 7.63 -13.62
C ALA A 302 -18.12 6.86 -12.36
N ALA A 303 -16.87 7.01 -11.91
CA ALA A 303 -16.20 6.09 -10.99
C ALA A 303 -15.68 6.75 -9.68
N GLY A 304 -16.33 7.81 -9.19
CA GLY A 304 -15.83 8.63 -8.07
C GLY A 304 -15.42 7.85 -6.80
N ASP A 305 -14.28 8.26 -6.21
CA ASP A 305 -13.62 7.63 -5.04
C ASP A 305 -13.48 8.58 -3.84
N GLY A 306 -14.19 9.72 -3.85
CA GLY A 306 -14.13 10.76 -2.83
C GLY A 306 -12.94 11.72 -2.94
N ALA A 307 -12.06 11.56 -3.95
CA ALA A 307 -10.99 12.51 -4.22
C ALA A 307 -11.55 13.86 -4.69
N VAL A 308 -11.18 14.93 -3.99
CA VAL A 308 -11.66 16.30 -4.29
C VAL A 308 -10.89 16.95 -5.43
N GLU A 309 -9.60 16.66 -5.56
CA GLU A 309 -8.74 17.27 -6.57
C GLU A 309 -7.89 16.20 -7.26
N ILE A 310 -8.09 16.07 -8.57
CA ILE A 310 -7.62 14.97 -9.40
C ILE A 310 -6.87 15.54 -10.59
N PHE A 311 -5.68 15.02 -10.86
CA PHE A 311 -4.86 15.36 -12.01
C PHE A 311 -4.79 14.18 -12.96
N ARG A 312 -5.02 14.42 -14.25
CA ARG A 312 -5.01 13.38 -15.28
C ARG A 312 -4.05 13.71 -16.41
N THR A 313 -3.19 12.74 -16.71
CA THR A 313 -2.48 12.65 -17.99
C THR A 313 -3.12 11.56 -18.84
N ALA A 314 -2.56 11.28 -20.03
CA ALA A 314 -3.01 10.16 -20.86
C ALA A 314 -2.95 8.81 -20.14
N SER A 315 -1.98 8.63 -19.23
CA SER A 315 -1.68 7.33 -18.60
C SER A 315 -1.78 7.32 -17.08
N ALA A 316 -1.72 8.47 -16.42
CA ALA A 316 -1.68 8.55 -14.97
C ALA A 316 -2.89 9.29 -14.40
N ARG A 317 -3.29 8.89 -13.20
CA ARG A 317 -4.23 9.59 -12.33
C ARG A 317 -3.52 9.89 -11.03
N SER A 318 -3.56 11.14 -10.58
CA SER A 318 -2.98 11.54 -9.31
C SER A 318 -3.98 12.34 -8.48
N THR A 319 -3.93 12.17 -7.16
CA THR A 319 -4.73 12.93 -6.21
C THR A 319 -3.82 13.78 -5.34
N VAL A 320 -4.36 14.82 -4.69
CA VAL A 320 -3.56 15.68 -3.82
C VAL A 320 -3.59 15.22 -2.37
N GLU A 321 -2.41 15.12 -1.76
CA GLU A 321 -2.20 14.83 -0.34
C GLU A 321 -1.31 15.89 0.33
N LEU A 322 -1.17 15.85 1.66
CA LEU A 322 -0.41 16.86 2.42
C LEU A 322 0.84 16.24 3.04
N ALA A 323 2.01 16.56 2.49
CA ALA A 323 3.29 16.13 3.05
C ALA A 323 3.79 17.17 4.07
N THR A 324 4.28 16.72 5.22
CA THR A 324 4.91 17.60 6.21
C THR A 324 6.21 18.17 5.66
N GLU A 325 6.33 19.50 5.70
CA GLU A 325 7.53 20.24 5.30
C GLU A 325 8.26 20.72 6.55
N ALA A 326 9.60 20.76 6.49
CA ALA A 326 10.41 21.26 7.58
C ALA A 326 10.15 22.76 7.80
N PHE A 327 10.23 23.20 9.06
CA PHE A 327 10.23 24.63 9.36
C PHE A 327 11.51 25.27 8.84
N PRO A 328 11.45 26.50 8.28
CA PRO A 328 12.64 27.24 7.91
C PRO A 328 13.49 27.56 9.14
N GLU A 329 14.81 27.63 8.96
CA GLU A 329 15.74 28.03 10.02
C GLU A 329 15.46 29.49 10.44
N PRO A 330 15.22 29.75 11.75
CA PRO A 330 14.92 31.10 12.21
C PRO A 330 16.07 32.06 11.97
N GLY A 331 15.73 33.29 11.57
CA GLY A 331 16.71 34.38 11.52
C GLY A 331 17.55 34.45 10.24
N ALA A 332 17.14 33.74 9.19
CA ALA A 332 17.67 33.97 7.85
C ALA A 332 17.58 35.47 7.47
N SER A 333 18.62 35.98 6.82
CA SER A 333 18.73 37.40 6.47
C SER A 333 17.99 37.70 5.17
N LEU A 334 17.24 38.80 5.15
CA LEU A 334 16.70 39.39 3.94
C LEU A 334 17.79 40.17 3.19
N PRO A 335 17.60 40.48 1.89
CA PRO A 335 18.48 41.40 1.16
C PRO A 335 18.66 42.73 1.91
N ASP A 336 19.76 43.45 1.64
CA ASP A 336 20.04 44.73 2.30
C ASP A 336 18.96 45.78 1.93
N CYS A 337 18.13 46.17 2.92
CA CYS A 337 17.10 47.21 2.81
C CYS A 337 16.09 47.03 1.65
N PRO A 338 15.33 45.92 1.63
CA PRO A 338 14.44 45.61 0.52
C PRO A 338 13.24 46.57 0.49
N LEU A 339 12.74 46.88 -0.71
CA LEU A 339 11.47 47.54 -0.94
C LEU A 339 10.36 46.51 -1.05
N VAL A 340 9.50 46.45 -0.04
CA VAL A 340 8.39 45.50 0.06
C VAL A 340 7.05 46.21 -0.02
N VAL A 341 6.21 45.77 -0.97
CA VAL A 341 4.81 46.21 -1.09
C VAL A 341 3.92 45.33 -0.21
N LEU A 342 3.03 45.93 0.59
CA LEU A 342 2.06 45.18 1.41
C LEU A 342 0.64 45.67 1.19
N THR A 343 -0.23 44.81 0.65
CA THR A 343 -1.65 45.14 0.49
C THR A 343 -2.45 44.84 1.76
N GLY A 344 -3.29 45.78 2.17
CA GLY A 344 -3.94 45.72 3.48
C GLY A 344 -2.97 45.88 4.65
N GLY A 345 -1.73 46.32 4.39
CA GLY A 345 -0.63 46.39 5.37
C GLY A 345 -0.81 47.36 6.53
N THR A 346 -1.86 48.19 6.52
CA THR A 346 -2.10 49.16 7.60
C THR A 346 -2.78 48.55 8.83
N ARG A 347 -3.47 47.41 8.71
CA ARG A 347 -4.28 46.82 9.78
C ARG A 347 -4.21 45.29 9.78
N GLY A 348 -4.70 44.67 10.85
CA GLY A 348 -4.86 43.22 10.91
C GLY A 348 -3.54 42.44 10.82
N ILE A 349 -3.59 41.25 10.19
CA ILE A 349 -2.47 40.29 10.11
C ILE A 349 -1.32 40.88 9.28
N THR A 350 -1.62 41.50 8.13
CA THR A 350 -0.57 42.07 7.27
C THR A 350 0.24 43.16 7.98
N ALA A 351 -0.37 43.93 8.89
CA ALA A 351 0.37 44.88 9.71
C ALA A 351 1.31 44.21 10.72
N GLN A 352 0.94 43.05 11.27
CA GLN A 352 1.84 42.25 12.12
C GLN A 352 3.03 41.73 11.32
N VAL A 353 2.80 41.27 10.08
CA VAL A 353 3.86 40.82 9.16
C VAL A 353 4.80 41.98 8.79
N ALA A 354 4.26 43.16 8.45
CA ALA A 354 5.08 44.35 8.20
C ALA A 354 5.93 44.75 9.41
N LEU A 355 5.37 44.65 10.63
CA LEU A 355 6.13 44.91 11.85
C LEU A 355 7.21 43.84 12.08
N ALA A 356 6.92 42.57 11.80
CA ALA A 356 7.89 41.49 11.88
C ALA A 356 9.05 41.68 10.89
N LEU A 357 8.76 42.09 9.65
CA LEU A 357 9.78 42.50 8.66
C LEU A 357 10.64 43.65 9.18
N ALA A 358 10.02 44.71 9.70
CA ALA A 358 10.72 45.86 10.26
C ALA A 358 11.66 45.51 11.41
N ARG A 359 11.33 44.48 12.20
CA ARG A 359 12.16 43.98 13.30
C ARG A 359 13.35 43.15 12.83
N ARG A 360 13.36 42.62 11.60
CA ARG A 360 14.48 41.83 11.06
C ARG A 360 15.66 42.70 10.64
N GLY A 361 15.42 43.95 10.28
CA GLY A 361 16.46 44.87 9.85
C GLY A 361 15.89 46.04 9.06
N PRO A 362 16.76 46.89 8.49
CA PRO A 362 16.35 47.97 7.62
C PRO A 362 15.47 47.46 6.48
N VAL A 363 14.32 48.10 6.26
CA VAL A 363 13.35 47.75 5.21
C VAL A 363 12.54 48.98 4.80
N ARG A 364 12.18 49.05 3.52
CA ARG A 364 11.25 50.06 2.97
C ARG A 364 9.90 49.39 2.73
N LEU A 365 8.86 49.89 3.37
CA LEU A 365 7.51 49.32 3.34
C LEU A 365 6.55 50.27 2.61
N ALA A 366 6.01 49.82 1.47
CA ALA A 366 4.93 50.49 0.77
C ALA A 366 3.58 49.87 1.15
N LEU A 367 2.81 50.55 2.01
CA LEU A 367 1.53 50.05 2.51
C LEU A 367 0.37 50.53 1.61
N LEU A 368 -0.27 49.58 0.93
CA LEU A 368 -1.38 49.83 0.01
C LEU A 368 -2.71 49.53 0.70
N ALA A 369 -3.57 50.53 0.91
CA ALA A 369 -4.91 50.33 1.47
C ALA A 369 -5.86 51.52 1.21
N ARG A 370 -7.18 51.26 1.23
CA ARG A 370 -8.25 52.28 1.06
C ARG A 370 -8.44 53.25 2.23
N THR A 371 -7.84 52.99 3.40
CA THR A 371 -8.05 53.82 4.59
C THR A 371 -6.73 54.41 5.04
N PRO A 372 -6.55 55.74 4.93
CA PRO A 372 -5.32 56.38 5.37
C PRO A 372 -5.13 56.27 6.89
N PRO A 373 -3.87 56.22 7.36
CA PRO A 373 -3.57 56.38 8.78
C PRO A 373 -4.11 57.71 9.30
N GLY A 374 -4.69 57.72 10.49
CA GLY A 374 -5.14 58.95 11.12
C GLY A 374 -3.99 59.92 11.38
N GLU A 375 -4.23 61.22 11.23
CA GLU A 375 -3.22 62.26 11.45
C GLU A 375 -2.89 62.44 12.94
N ALA A 376 -3.85 62.15 13.83
CA ALA A 376 -3.74 62.31 15.27
C ALA A 376 -4.42 61.17 16.04
N PRO A 377 -4.06 60.93 17.31
CA PRO A 377 -4.73 59.95 18.17
C PRO A 377 -6.25 60.18 18.25
N LEU A 378 -7.03 59.11 18.11
CA LEU A 378 -8.49 59.17 18.26
C LEU A 378 -8.90 59.32 19.74
N ASP A 379 -9.54 60.44 20.07
CA ASP A 379 -10.39 60.55 21.26
C ASP A 379 -11.79 60.04 20.92
N GLU A 380 -12.11 58.82 21.38
CA GLU A 380 -13.38 58.16 21.10
C GLU A 380 -14.59 58.90 21.68
N ASP A 381 -14.47 59.49 22.87
CA ASP A 381 -15.61 60.10 23.55
C ASP A 381 -15.98 61.41 22.86
N SER A 382 -14.96 62.21 22.52
CA SER A 382 -15.14 63.41 21.69
C SER A 382 -15.66 63.06 20.28
N ALA A 383 -15.20 61.96 19.69
CA ALA A 383 -15.70 61.50 18.39
C ALA A 383 -17.16 61.05 18.46
N LYS A 384 -17.54 60.27 19.47
CA LYS A 384 -18.93 59.84 19.70
C LYS A 384 -19.86 61.03 19.90
N ALA A 385 -19.44 62.02 20.70
CA ALA A 385 -20.22 63.23 20.94
C ALA A 385 -20.46 64.02 19.64
N ARG A 386 -19.41 64.22 18.81
CA ARG A 386 -19.52 64.87 17.50
C ARG A 386 -20.41 64.11 16.53
N ILE A 387 -20.24 62.78 16.44
CA ILE A 387 -21.05 61.91 15.57
C ILE A 387 -22.51 61.96 15.99
N ARG A 388 -22.79 61.90 17.30
CA ARG A 388 -24.15 62.00 17.83
C ARG A 388 -24.78 63.34 17.47
N ALA A 389 -24.09 64.44 17.72
CA ALA A 389 -24.56 65.78 17.38
C ALA A 389 -24.81 65.93 15.88
N ALA A 390 -23.97 65.34 15.02
CA ALA A 390 -24.16 65.35 13.57
C ALA A 390 -25.41 64.55 13.14
N ILE A 391 -25.61 63.33 13.66
CA ILE A 391 -26.81 62.54 13.35
C ILE A 391 -28.08 63.26 13.82
N GLU A 392 -28.06 63.86 15.01
CA GLU A 392 -29.18 64.63 15.54
C GLU A 392 -29.43 65.92 14.72
N ALA A 393 -28.38 66.58 14.23
CA ALA A 393 -28.49 67.74 13.33
C ALA A 393 -29.06 67.37 11.95
N ASP A 394 -28.81 66.15 11.47
CA ASP A 394 -29.39 65.59 10.23
C ASP A 394 -30.89 65.23 10.39
N GLY A 395 -31.50 65.49 11.56
CA GLY A 395 -32.88 65.14 11.87
C GLY A 395 -33.10 63.65 12.15
N GLU A 396 -32.01 62.89 12.31
CA GLU A 396 -32.04 61.46 12.53
C GLU A 396 -31.89 61.09 14.01
N ARG A 397 -32.41 59.91 14.39
CA ARG A 397 -32.20 59.38 15.75
C ARG A 397 -30.80 58.79 15.86
N ALA A 398 -29.97 59.36 16.73
CA ALA A 398 -28.65 58.84 17.06
C ALA A 398 -28.71 57.53 17.87
N THR A 399 -28.92 56.41 17.18
CA THR A 399 -28.88 55.08 17.78
C THR A 399 -27.43 54.60 17.97
N PRO A 400 -27.15 53.70 18.94
CA PRO A 400 -25.82 53.13 19.12
C PRO A 400 -25.25 52.50 17.85
N ALA A 401 -26.09 51.84 17.04
CA ALA A 401 -25.69 51.24 15.77
C ALA A 401 -25.21 52.28 14.75
N ARG A 402 -25.92 53.41 14.60
CA ARG A 402 -25.54 54.49 13.67
C ARG A 402 -24.29 55.23 14.13
N ILE A 403 -24.16 55.47 15.44
CA ILE A 403 -22.95 56.07 16.01
C ILE A 403 -21.75 55.15 15.77
N ASN A 404 -21.88 53.85 16.07
CA ASN A 404 -20.81 52.88 15.84
C ASN A 404 -20.45 52.77 14.35
N ALA A 405 -21.43 52.87 13.44
CA ALA A 405 -21.17 52.87 12.00
C ALA A 405 -20.33 54.07 11.55
N ARG A 406 -20.62 55.29 12.02
CA ARG A 406 -19.80 56.49 11.72
C ARG A 406 -18.46 56.51 12.48
N LEU A 407 -18.35 55.80 13.62
CA LEU A 407 -17.12 55.70 14.42
C LEU A 407 -16.13 54.65 13.89
N ALA A 408 -16.61 53.60 13.24
CA ALA A 408 -15.78 52.50 12.74
C ALA A 408 -14.65 52.94 11.78
N PRO A 409 -14.86 53.86 10.80
CA PRO A 409 -13.77 54.40 9.98
C PRO A 409 -12.67 55.10 10.79
N LEU A 410 -13.04 55.86 11.82
CA LEU A 410 -12.08 56.56 12.69
C LEU A 410 -11.24 55.59 13.50
N ARG A 411 -11.86 54.53 14.04
CA ARG A 411 -11.13 53.45 14.74
C ARG A 411 -10.14 52.74 13.82
N ARG A 412 -10.52 52.49 12.56
CA ARG A 412 -9.61 51.92 11.55
C ARG A 412 -8.43 52.85 11.26
N ALA A 413 -8.68 54.15 11.10
CA ALA A 413 -7.61 55.13 10.88
C ALA A 413 -6.64 55.20 12.08
N GLU A 414 -7.15 55.12 13.31
CA GLU A 414 -6.30 55.09 14.52
C GLU A 414 -5.48 53.79 14.65
N GLU A 415 -6.08 52.63 14.35
CA GLU A 415 -5.34 51.36 14.26
C GLU A 415 -4.19 51.47 13.25
N ALA A 416 -4.47 51.98 12.04
CA ALA A 416 -3.47 52.20 11.00
C ALA A 416 -2.35 53.15 11.46
N ARG A 417 -2.70 54.25 12.13
CA ARG A 417 -1.71 55.19 12.69
C ARG A 417 -0.78 54.52 13.69
N ARG A 418 -1.33 53.73 14.63
CA ARG A 418 -0.53 53.02 15.64
C ARG A 418 0.42 52.00 15.02
N ASN A 419 -0.05 51.24 14.03
CA ASN A 419 0.76 50.25 13.33
C ASN A 419 1.91 50.90 12.54
N VAL A 420 1.62 51.97 11.78
CA VAL A 420 2.65 52.72 11.05
C VAL A 420 3.68 53.33 11.99
N ALA A 421 3.25 53.89 13.13
CA ALA A 421 4.17 54.40 14.14
C ALA A 421 5.07 53.30 14.73
N ALA A 422 4.51 52.11 14.99
CA ALA A 422 5.27 50.97 15.48
C ALA A 422 6.31 50.46 14.46
N MET A 423 5.95 50.38 13.17
CA MET A 423 6.87 50.00 12.10
C MET A 423 8.04 50.99 11.97
N ARG A 424 7.75 52.30 12.02
CA ARG A 424 8.80 53.35 12.00
C ARG A 424 9.69 53.29 13.23
N ALA A 425 9.12 53.04 14.41
CA ALA A 425 9.88 52.88 15.65
C ALA A 425 10.78 51.63 15.63
N ALA A 426 10.41 50.59 14.87
CA ALA A 426 11.23 49.41 14.64
C ALA A 426 12.35 49.64 13.59
N GLY A 427 12.38 50.79 12.92
CA GLY A 427 13.44 51.17 11.97
C GLY A 427 13.06 51.08 10.49
N ALA A 428 11.80 50.79 10.15
CA ALA A 428 11.35 50.77 8.77
C ALA A 428 11.08 52.17 8.20
N GLU A 429 11.42 52.39 6.94
CA GLU A 429 10.90 53.50 6.14
C GLU A 429 9.51 53.12 5.63
N VAL A 430 8.48 53.91 5.93
CA VAL A 430 7.08 53.54 5.65
C VAL A 430 6.37 54.60 4.81
N GLY A 431 5.98 54.21 3.60
CA GLY A 431 5.11 54.96 2.68
C GLY A 431 3.68 54.40 2.68
N PHE A 432 2.69 55.28 2.51
CA PHE A 432 1.28 54.90 2.39
C PHE A 432 0.75 55.31 1.02
N PHE A 433 0.01 54.39 0.38
CA PHE A 433 -0.59 54.61 -0.93
C PHE A 433 -2.05 54.17 -0.88
N GLU A 434 -2.95 55.10 -1.22
CA GLU A 434 -4.38 54.81 -1.33
C GLU A 434 -4.67 54.14 -2.67
N VAL A 435 -5.36 53.00 -2.61
CA VAL A 435 -5.69 52.19 -3.79
C VAL A 435 -6.92 51.33 -3.51
N ASP A 436 -7.80 51.21 -4.51
CA ASP A 436 -8.77 50.12 -4.58
C ASP A 436 -8.19 48.95 -5.38
N LEU A 437 -7.94 47.83 -4.71
CA LEU A 437 -7.33 46.67 -5.35
C LEU A 437 -8.28 45.96 -6.32
N ALA A 438 -9.58 46.29 -6.30
CA ALA A 438 -10.52 45.79 -7.28
C ALA A 438 -10.35 46.46 -8.66
N ASP A 439 -9.54 47.52 -8.77
CA ASP A 439 -9.20 48.20 -10.02
C ASP A 439 -7.74 47.88 -10.45
N PRO A 440 -7.54 46.96 -11.42
CA PRO A 440 -6.22 46.59 -11.92
C PRO A 440 -5.38 47.75 -12.47
N ASP A 441 -6.02 48.76 -13.07
CA ASP A 441 -5.30 49.90 -13.65
C ASP A 441 -4.83 50.86 -12.55
N GLU A 442 -5.64 51.02 -11.50
CA GLU A 442 -5.23 51.74 -10.31
C GLU A 442 -4.04 51.06 -9.61
N VAL A 443 -4.06 49.72 -9.50
CA VAL A 443 -2.96 48.93 -8.95
C VAL A 443 -1.65 49.21 -9.70
N ARG A 444 -1.66 49.12 -11.03
CA ARG A 444 -0.46 49.37 -11.86
C ARG A 444 0.06 50.79 -11.67
N ARG A 445 -0.82 51.80 -11.70
CA ARG A 445 -0.48 53.21 -11.48
C ARG A 445 0.17 53.44 -10.12
N VAL A 446 -0.34 52.80 -9.07
CA VAL A 446 0.17 52.95 -7.70
C VAL A 446 1.52 52.27 -7.54
N LEU A 447 1.77 51.12 -8.18
CA LEU A 447 3.10 50.50 -8.16
C LEU A 447 4.15 51.38 -8.86
N ASP A 448 3.80 52.04 -9.96
CA ASP A 448 4.70 53.02 -10.59
C ASP A 448 4.96 54.24 -9.70
N GLU A 449 3.97 54.62 -8.89
CA GLU A 449 4.14 55.65 -7.86
C GLU A 449 5.07 55.21 -6.73
N VAL A 450 4.95 53.97 -6.25
CA VAL A 450 5.85 53.38 -5.26
C VAL A 450 7.30 53.42 -5.76
N ARG A 451 7.57 52.93 -6.98
CA ARG A 451 8.91 52.93 -7.58
C ARG A 451 9.54 54.33 -7.61
N ARG A 452 8.74 55.33 -8.00
CA ARG A 452 9.17 56.72 -8.14
C ARG A 452 9.45 57.40 -6.80
N THR A 453 8.67 57.09 -5.78
CA THR A 453 8.68 57.80 -4.49
C THR A 453 9.53 57.13 -3.42
N MET A 454 9.65 55.79 -3.44
CA MET A 454 10.42 55.01 -2.47
C MET A 454 11.74 54.45 -3.04
N GLY A 455 12.04 54.78 -4.31
CA GLY A 455 13.40 54.74 -4.88
C GLY A 455 13.93 53.35 -5.23
N GLY A 456 13.38 52.68 -6.25
CA GLY A 456 14.00 51.48 -6.82
C GLY A 456 13.01 50.47 -7.41
N SER A 457 13.55 49.30 -7.77
CA SER A 457 12.79 48.08 -8.08
C SER A 457 12.11 47.55 -6.82
N ILE A 458 10.93 46.96 -6.96
CA ILE A 458 10.25 46.28 -5.86
C ILE A 458 10.91 44.91 -5.68
N ASP A 459 11.43 44.65 -4.48
CA ASP A 459 12.11 43.38 -4.16
C ASP A 459 11.10 42.27 -3.82
N GLY A 460 9.93 42.66 -3.31
CA GLY A 460 8.83 41.72 -3.13
C GLY A 460 7.52 42.32 -2.71
N CYS A 461 6.49 41.48 -2.69
CA CYS A 461 5.12 41.87 -2.38
C CYS A 461 4.44 40.84 -1.49
N ILE A 462 3.77 41.32 -0.45
CA ILE A 462 2.88 40.52 0.40
C ILE A 462 1.45 40.99 0.15
N HIS A 463 0.69 40.16 -0.56
CA HIS A 463 -0.71 40.42 -0.85
C HIS A 463 -1.59 39.88 0.28
N GLY A 464 -1.91 40.74 1.24
CA GLY A 464 -2.72 40.43 2.42
C GLY A 464 -4.12 41.03 2.42
N ALA A 465 -4.47 41.80 1.38
CA ALA A 465 -5.81 42.35 1.26
C ALA A 465 -6.85 41.27 0.94
N GLY A 466 -7.98 41.35 1.63
CA GLY A 466 -9.11 40.46 1.40
C GLY A 466 -10.31 40.91 2.23
N VAL A 467 -11.49 40.60 1.72
CA VAL A 467 -12.75 40.75 2.43
C VAL A 467 -13.42 39.39 2.47
N GLU A 468 -14.21 39.16 3.50
CA GLU A 468 -14.93 37.91 3.72
C GLU A 468 -16.38 38.28 4.06
N GLU A 469 -17.33 37.69 3.34
CA GLU A 469 -18.78 37.86 3.54
C GLU A 469 -19.47 36.47 3.53
N SER A 470 -19.33 35.68 4.60
CA SER A 470 -19.99 34.37 4.71
C SER A 470 -21.51 34.47 4.59
N ARG A 471 -22.07 33.73 3.64
CA ARG A 471 -23.52 33.68 3.41
C ARG A 471 -23.90 32.42 2.65
N PRO A 472 -25.04 31.77 2.97
CA PRO A 472 -25.57 30.70 2.12
C PRO A 472 -25.68 31.16 0.67
N LEU A 473 -25.28 30.29 -0.25
CA LEU A 473 -25.18 30.54 -1.68
C LEU A 473 -26.50 31.06 -2.26
N ALA A 474 -27.64 30.49 -1.85
CA ALA A 474 -28.97 30.91 -2.30
C ALA A 474 -29.27 32.40 -2.02
N ARG A 475 -28.61 32.98 -1.01
CA ARG A 475 -28.79 34.38 -0.57
C ARG A 475 -27.61 35.28 -0.96
N LYS A 476 -26.66 34.78 -1.76
CA LYS A 476 -25.47 35.51 -2.17
C LYS A 476 -25.68 36.12 -3.56
N ASP A 477 -25.62 37.45 -3.64
CA ASP A 477 -25.72 38.15 -4.92
C ASP A 477 -24.35 38.27 -5.60
N GLU A 478 -24.38 38.63 -6.88
CA GLU A 478 -23.17 38.78 -7.70
C GLU A 478 -22.30 39.96 -7.22
N ALA A 479 -22.93 41.03 -6.73
CA ALA A 479 -22.20 42.16 -6.16
C ALA A 479 -21.39 41.75 -4.92
N ALA A 480 -21.91 40.84 -4.08
CA ALA A 480 -21.18 40.26 -2.96
C ALA A 480 -19.99 39.43 -3.44
N PHE A 481 -20.18 38.63 -4.49
CA PHE A 481 -19.11 37.86 -5.11
C PHE A 481 -17.95 38.78 -5.52
N HIS A 482 -18.23 39.84 -6.30
CA HIS A 482 -17.22 40.81 -6.74
C HIS A 482 -16.49 41.49 -5.57
N ARG A 483 -17.21 41.91 -4.52
CA ARG A 483 -16.60 42.55 -3.33
C ARG A 483 -15.59 41.65 -2.62
N VAL A 484 -15.81 40.34 -2.61
CA VAL A 484 -14.94 39.35 -1.96
C VAL A 484 -13.81 38.90 -2.90
N HIS A 485 -14.13 38.68 -4.17
CA HIS A 485 -13.25 38.08 -5.15
C HIS A 485 -12.24 39.07 -5.75
N ASP A 486 -12.70 40.22 -6.24
CA ASP A 486 -11.94 41.00 -7.23
C ASP A 486 -10.67 41.61 -6.64
N GLY A 487 -10.76 42.20 -5.44
CA GLY A 487 -9.59 42.80 -4.80
C GLY A 487 -8.50 41.79 -4.43
N LYS A 488 -8.86 40.50 -4.31
CA LYS A 488 -7.91 39.43 -3.98
C LYS A 488 -7.38 38.71 -5.22
N ALA A 489 -8.27 38.29 -6.11
CA ALA A 489 -7.90 37.55 -7.31
C ALA A 489 -7.44 38.48 -8.43
N LEU A 490 -8.28 39.42 -8.88
CA LEU A 490 -7.95 40.32 -9.99
C LEU A 490 -6.89 41.34 -9.58
N GLY A 491 -7.02 41.93 -8.39
CA GLY A 491 -6.00 42.80 -7.80
C GLY A 491 -4.69 42.07 -7.55
N GLY A 492 -4.75 40.82 -7.06
CA GLY A 492 -3.58 39.96 -6.89
C GLY A 492 -2.88 39.67 -8.21
N LEU A 493 -3.63 39.29 -9.26
CA LEU A 493 -3.10 39.08 -10.60
C LEU A 493 -2.44 40.35 -11.15
N ALA A 494 -3.09 41.51 -11.02
CA ALA A 494 -2.53 42.79 -11.48
C ALA A 494 -1.24 43.16 -10.75
N LEU A 495 -1.13 42.88 -9.44
CA LEU A 495 0.13 43.05 -8.70
C LEU A 495 1.21 42.15 -9.29
N VAL A 496 0.89 40.86 -9.45
CA VAL A 496 1.85 39.86 -9.92
C VAL A 496 2.38 40.18 -11.32
N GLU A 497 1.52 40.57 -12.25
CA GLU A 497 1.88 40.96 -13.61
C GLU A 497 2.73 42.25 -13.66
N ALA A 498 2.55 43.13 -12.68
CA ALA A 498 3.25 44.41 -12.62
C ALA A 498 4.56 44.37 -11.83
N LEU A 499 4.88 43.26 -11.17
CA LEU A 499 6.13 43.08 -10.44
C LEU A 499 7.29 42.70 -11.36
N GLU A 500 8.50 42.98 -10.90
CA GLU A 500 9.74 42.57 -11.52
C GLU A 500 9.86 41.02 -11.50
N ASP A 501 10.54 40.44 -12.50
CA ASP A 501 10.69 38.98 -12.61
C ASP A 501 11.48 38.41 -11.42
N GLU A 502 12.43 39.18 -10.89
CA GLU A 502 13.23 38.83 -9.71
C GLU A 502 12.52 39.16 -8.38
N ALA A 503 11.34 39.79 -8.40
CA ALA A 503 10.61 40.06 -7.18
C ALA A 503 9.96 38.77 -6.64
N TRP A 504 10.03 38.55 -5.34
CA TRP A 504 9.24 37.47 -4.72
C TRP A 504 7.80 37.95 -4.45
N PHE A 505 6.84 37.03 -4.52
CA PHE A 505 5.44 37.34 -4.26
C PHE A 505 4.86 36.38 -3.23
N VAL A 506 4.20 36.90 -2.19
CA VAL A 506 3.48 36.09 -1.22
C VAL A 506 2.00 36.44 -1.28
N SER A 507 1.15 35.45 -1.51
CA SER A 507 -0.29 35.56 -1.30
C SER A 507 -0.67 35.04 0.08
N MET A 508 -1.35 35.88 0.87
CA MET A 508 -1.96 35.45 2.13
C MET A 508 -3.24 34.68 1.82
N GLY A 509 -3.12 33.38 1.63
CA GLY A 509 -4.22 32.46 1.34
C GLY A 509 -5.06 32.06 2.55
N SER A 510 -5.84 30.99 2.39
CA SER A 510 -6.66 30.41 3.46
C SER A 510 -6.92 28.92 3.22
N VAL A 511 -7.01 28.14 4.30
CA VAL A 511 -7.50 26.76 4.27
C VAL A 511 -8.88 26.63 3.62
N ALA A 512 -9.71 27.68 3.65
CA ALA A 512 -11.01 27.70 2.96
C ALA A 512 -10.89 27.71 1.44
N GLY A 513 -9.78 28.23 0.87
CA GLY A 513 -9.47 28.08 -0.56
C GLY A 513 -9.09 26.64 -0.89
N ARG A 514 -8.13 26.10 -0.15
CA ARG A 514 -7.56 24.76 -0.35
C ARG A 514 -8.59 23.63 -0.22
N PHE A 515 -9.44 23.69 0.83
CA PHE A 515 -10.35 22.60 1.20
C PHE A 515 -11.84 22.92 1.01
N GLY A 516 -12.16 24.17 0.63
CA GLY A 516 -13.53 24.69 0.61
C GLY A 516 -14.05 25.04 2.02
N ASN A 517 -15.09 25.86 2.08
CA ASN A 517 -15.87 26.08 3.30
C ASN A 517 -17.31 26.51 2.95
N ALA A 518 -18.29 26.04 3.74
CA ALA A 518 -19.69 26.34 3.49
C ALA A 518 -19.99 27.84 3.64
N GLY A 519 -20.74 28.41 2.70
CA GLY A 519 -21.09 29.83 2.67
C GLY A 519 -19.97 30.76 2.17
N GLN A 520 -18.83 30.21 1.76
CA GLN A 520 -17.62 30.93 1.36
C GLN A 520 -17.19 30.62 -0.09
N VAL A 521 -18.13 30.38 -0.99
CA VAL A 521 -17.84 30.04 -2.42
C VAL A 521 -16.96 31.05 -3.14
N ASP A 522 -17.19 32.34 -2.92
CA ASP A 522 -16.46 33.47 -3.50
C ASP A 522 -15.09 33.66 -2.84
N TYR A 523 -15.02 33.50 -1.53
CA TYR A 523 -13.78 33.57 -0.77
C TYR A 523 -12.86 32.40 -1.14
N ALA A 524 -13.39 31.18 -1.25
CA ALA A 524 -12.65 30.01 -1.69
C ALA A 524 -12.14 30.19 -3.13
N ALA A 525 -13.01 30.66 -4.05
CA ALA A 525 -12.63 31.02 -5.41
C ALA A 525 -11.46 32.02 -5.44
N ALA A 526 -11.54 33.10 -4.68
CA ALA A 526 -10.52 34.14 -4.67
C ALA A 526 -9.15 33.67 -4.14
N ASN A 527 -9.16 32.82 -3.11
CA ASN A 527 -7.93 32.26 -2.55
C ASN A 527 -7.29 31.23 -3.50
N GLU A 528 -8.09 30.31 -4.04
CA GLU A 528 -7.62 29.28 -4.95
C GLU A 528 -7.10 29.86 -6.27
N ALA A 529 -7.71 30.95 -6.77
CA ALA A 529 -7.17 31.72 -7.90
C ALA A 529 -5.72 32.15 -7.66
N MET A 530 -5.44 32.71 -6.48
CA MET A 530 -4.08 33.11 -6.11
C MET A 530 -3.15 31.94 -5.87
N ALA A 531 -3.65 30.78 -5.41
CA ALA A 531 -2.84 29.57 -5.31
C ALA A 531 -2.31 29.14 -6.68
N ARG A 532 -3.19 29.13 -7.70
CA ARG A 532 -2.80 28.78 -9.08
C ARG A 532 -1.89 29.83 -9.73
N VAL A 533 -2.15 31.12 -9.49
CA VAL A 533 -1.25 32.20 -9.96
C VAL A 533 0.15 32.06 -9.34
N CYS A 534 0.25 31.79 -8.03
CA CYS A 534 1.55 31.59 -7.38
C CYS A 534 2.23 30.31 -7.87
N ALA A 535 1.50 29.23 -8.12
CA ALA A 535 2.08 28.00 -8.68
C ALA A 535 2.57 28.18 -10.13
N ALA A 536 1.97 29.09 -10.90
CA ALA A 536 2.36 29.40 -12.28
C ALA A 536 3.55 30.38 -12.38
N ARG A 537 3.79 31.20 -11.33
CA ARG A 537 4.87 32.20 -11.32
C ARG A 537 6.04 31.77 -10.42
N PRO A 538 7.27 31.68 -10.92
CA PRO A 538 8.47 31.45 -10.09
C PRO A 538 8.57 32.42 -8.91
N ARG A 539 9.27 32.03 -7.84
CA ARG A 539 9.51 32.91 -6.67
C ARG A 539 8.22 33.42 -6.02
N SER A 540 7.16 32.63 -6.10
CA SER A 540 5.86 32.97 -5.51
C SER A 540 5.44 31.92 -4.51
N LEU A 541 4.89 32.37 -3.38
CA LEU A 541 4.42 31.54 -2.28
C LEU A 541 2.96 31.85 -1.97
N HIS A 542 2.09 30.84 -2.03
CA HIS A 542 0.73 30.91 -1.51
C HIS A 542 0.68 30.19 -0.17
N VAL A 543 0.32 30.91 0.89
CA VAL A 543 0.21 30.32 2.23
C VAL A 543 -1.25 30.17 2.62
N CYS A 544 -1.74 28.93 2.68
CA CYS A 544 -3.08 28.61 3.17
C CYS A 544 -3.10 28.63 4.69
N TRP A 545 -3.45 29.78 5.26
CA TRP A 545 -3.52 29.97 6.70
C TRP A 545 -4.79 29.36 7.31
N THR A 546 -4.66 28.73 8.48
CA THR A 546 -5.78 28.56 9.42
C THR A 546 -6.25 29.93 9.96
N ALA A 547 -7.31 29.94 10.75
CA ALA A 547 -7.79 31.15 11.40
C ALA A 547 -6.77 31.68 12.43
N TRP A 548 -6.54 32.99 12.42
CA TRP A 548 -5.58 33.65 13.31
C TRP A 548 -6.25 34.09 14.61
N ALA A 549 -5.55 33.89 15.74
CA ALA A 549 -5.94 34.39 17.05
C ALA A 549 -5.64 35.89 17.18
N ASP A 550 -6.29 36.54 18.15
CA ASP A 550 -6.07 37.92 18.63
C ASP A 550 -6.33 39.07 17.63
N VAL A 551 -6.19 38.85 16.32
CA VAL A 551 -6.19 39.91 15.30
C VAL A 551 -6.89 39.43 14.01
N GLY A 552 -7.51 40.36 13.27
CA GLY A 552 -8.02 40.08 11.92
C GLY A 552 -9.51 39.75 11.88
N MET A 553 -9.90 38.87 10.95
CA MET A 553 -11.30 38.56 10.66
C MET A 553 -11.90 37.51 11.59
N ALA A 554 -11.09 36.57 12.09
CA ALA A 554 -11.53 35.44 12.92
C ALA A 554 -11.93 35.81 14.35
N VAL A 555 -11.48 36.96 14.87
CA VAL A 555 -11.80 37.45 16.22
C VAL A 555 -13.06 38.34 16.27
N ARG A 556 -13.79 38.50 15.15
CA ARG A 556 -14.99 39.34 15.09
C ARG A 556 -16.26 38.53 15.37
N GLY A 557 -17.19 39.11 16.11
CA GLY A 557 -18.58 38.65 16.18
C GLY A 557 -18.79 37.25 16.78
N GLY A 558 -17.88 36.75 17.63
CA GLY A 558 -17.98 35.42 18.24
C GLY A 558 -17.49 34.25 17.37
N MET A 559 -16.91 34.56 16.20
CA MET A 559 -16.38 33.56 15.25
C MET A 559 -15.27 32.68 15.87
N GLU A 560 -14.42 33.27 16.71
CA GLU A 560 -13.39 32.55 17.48
C GLU A 560 -13.96 31.34 18.23
N ARG A 561 -15.06 31.55 18.95
CA ARG A 561 -15.74 30.48 19.69
C ARG A 561 -16.37 29.46 18.74
N LEU A 562 -17.01 29.91 17.66
CA LEU A 562 -17.61 29.02 16.67
C LEU A 562 -16.57 28.09 16.02
N LEU A 563 -15.41 28.63 15.64
CA LEU A 563 -14.32 27.87 15.03
C LEU A 563 -13.71 26.88 16.02
N THR A 564 -13.48 27.32 17.25
CA THR A 564 -12.98 26.46 18.33
C THR A 564 -13.96 25.33 18.65
N ASP A 565 -15.26 25.62 18.69
CA ASP A 565 -16.32 24.63 18.92
C ASP A 565 -16.42 23.61 17.76
N ARG A 566 -15.99 23.98 16.55
CA ARG A 566 -15.83 23.07 15.39
C ARG A 566 -14.50 22.30 15.39
N GLY A 567 -13.62 22.55 16.37
CA GLY A 567 -12.33 21.88 16.49
C GLY A 567 -11.19 22.51 15.69
N VAL A 568 -11.38 23.71 15.13
CA VAL A 568 -10.32 24.47 14.45
C VAL A 568 -9.42 25.12 15.51
N GLU A 569 -8.12 24.86 15.41
CA GLU A 569 -7.11 25.51 16.25
C GLU A 569 -6.64 26.82 15.62
N LEU A 570 -6.58 27.87 16.44
CA LEU A 570 -6.25 29.23 16.00
C LEU A 570 -4.75 29.49 16.09
N LEU A 571 -4.20 30.13 15.06
CA LEU A 571 -2.78 30.48 14.96
C LEU A 571 -2.47 31.76 15.75
N PRO A 572 -1.57 31.74 16.75
CA PRO A 572 -1.13 32.96 17.43
C PRO A 572 -0.49 33.96 16.45
N ALA A 573 -0.92 35.23 16.49
CA ALA A 573 -0.59 36.19 15.44
C ALA A 573 0.89 36.63 15.42
N GLY A 574 1.56 36.72 16.57
CA GLY A 574 2.98 37.02 16.62
C GLY A 574 3.82 35.92 15.97
N PRO A 575 3.79 34.68 16.50
CA PRO A 575 4.48 33.52 15.93
C PRO A 575 4.16 33.27 14.45
N GLY A 576 2.90 33.40 14.03
CA GLY A 576 2.51 33.23 12.63
C GLY A 576 3.15 34.28 11.70
N ALA A 577 3.24 35.55 12.15
CA ALA A 577 3.85 36.62 11.37
C ALA A 577 5.38 36.43 11.25
N GLU A 578 6.04 36.00 12.32
CA GLU A 578 7.47 35.67 12.30
C GLU A 578 7.76 34.50 11.37
N LEU A 579 6.93 33.44 11.43
CA LEU A 579 7.05 32.28 10.55
C LEU A 579 6.97 32.68 9.08
N LEU A 580 6.04 33.55 8.69
CA LEU A 580 5.97 34.01 7.30
C LEU A 580 7.25 34.73 6.86
N VAL A 581 7.82 35.56 7.73
CA VAL A 581 9.07 36.24 7.43
C VAL A 581 10.23 35.24 7.27
N ASP A 582 10.27 34.19 8.09
CA ASP A 582 11.24 33.11 7.93
C ASP A 582 11.04 32.33 6.61
N MET A 583 9.80 32.05 6.22
CA MET A 583 9.49 31.39 4.94
C MET A 583 9.95 32.24 3.73
N VAL A 584 9.74 33.56 3.78
CA VAL A 584 10.22 34.50 2.75
C VAL A 584 11.74 34.54 2.71
N ALA A 585 12.41 34.66 3.86
CA ALA A 585 13.86 34.71 3.94
C ALA A 585 14.53 33.39 3.49
N ALA A 586 13.86 32.26 3.72
CA ALA A 586 14.29 30.95 3.22
C ALA A 586 14.04 30.74 1.72
N GLY A 587 13.34 31.65 1.05
CA GLY A 587 13.01 31.54 -0.37
C GLY A 587 12.03 30.40 -0.67
N MET A 588 11.10 30.12 0.24
CA MET A 588 10.07 29.10 0.00
C MET A 588 9.15 29.50 -1.15
N GLU A 589 8.80 28.54 -2.00
CA GLU A 589 7.94 28.74 -3.18
C GLU A 589 6.78 27.73 -3.22
N GLY A 590 5.81 27.97 -4.12
CA GLY A 590 4.67 27.11 -4.38
C GLY A 590 3.51 27.34 -3.40
N GLU A 591 2.83 26.28 -3.00
CA GLU A 591 1.71 26.32 -2.06
C GLU A 591 2.06 25.58 -0.77
N VAL A 592 1.76 26.18 0.38
CA VAL A 592 1.89 25.52 1.69
C VAL A 592 0.68 25.81 2.57
N VAL A 593 0.31 24.85 3.41
CA VAL A 593 -0.73 24.94 4.43
C VAL A 593 -0.07 25.08 5.79
N VAL A 594 -0.43 26.13 6.52
CA VAL A 594 0.05 26.36 7.89
C VAL A 594 -1.13 26.26 8.85
N ALA A 595 -1.21 25.11 9.53
CA ALA A 595 -2.33 24.79 10.41
C ALA A 595 -1.95 23.77 11.49
N GLY A 596 -2.59 23.90 12.65
CA GLY A 596 -2.79 22.83 13.63
C GLY A 596 -4.02 22.00 13.25
N ARG A 597 -4.88 21.67 14.22
CA ARG A 597 -6.12 20.94 13.94
C ARG A 597 -7.11 21.79 13.17
N LEU A 598 -7.79 21.20 12.18
CA LEU A 598 -8.75 21.88 11.31
C LEU A 598 -10.21 21.41 11.50
N GLY A 599 -10.46 20.49 12.42
CA GLY A 599 -11.81 19.95 12.63
C GLY A 599 -12.41 19.37 11.34
N ASP A 600 -13.59 19.87 10.96
CA ASP A 600 -14.29 19.48 9.73
C ASP A 600 -13.72 20.12 8.45
N MET A 601 -12.82 21.11 8.56
CA MET A 601 -12.18 21.83 7.45
C MET A 601 -10.88 21.16 6.96
N THR A 602 -10.85 19.83 6.96
CA THR A 602 -9.69 18.99 6.59
C THR A 602 -9.92 18.26 5.27
N MET A 603 -8.88 17.64 4.69
CA MET A 603 -9.06 16.80 3.49
C MET A 603 -10.09 15.70 3.71
N ARG A 604 -10.89 15.43 2.68
CA ARG A 604 -11.69 14.20 2.65
C ARG A 604 -10.75 13.01 2.43
N PRO A 605 -10.90 11.90 3.17
CA PRO A 605 -10.11 10.70 2.91
C PRO A 605 -10.37 10.18 1.49
N THR A 606 -9.32 9.72 0.82
CA THR A 606 -9.41 9.00 -0.46
C THR A 606 -9.62 7.49 -0.25
N HIS A 607 -9.48 7.02 0.98
CA HIS A 607 -9.65 5.61 1.32
C HIS A 607 -11.14 5.29 1.55
N ALA A 608 -11.68 4.31 0.82
CA ALA A 608 -13.11 3.99 0.78
C ALA A 608 -13.74 3.63 2.14
N LEU A 609 -12.93 3.14 3.08
CA LEU A 609 -13.39 2.75 4.43
C LEU A 609 -13.26 3.88 5.48
N LEU A 610 -12.81 5.08 5.10
CA LEU A 610 -12.62 6.21 6.02
C LEU A 610 -13.62 7.33 5.71
N ASP A 611 -14.27 7.87 6.74
CA ASP A 611 -15.24 8.95 6.57
C ASP A 611 -14.61 10.33 6.81
N ALA A 612 -13.62 10.40 7.70
CA ALA A 612 -12.93 11.62 8.05
C ALA A 612 -11.47 11.37 8.44
N LEU A 613 -10.62 12.35 8.17
CA LEU A 613 -9.20 12.33 8.51
C LEU A 613 -8.76 13.70 9.04
N GLU A 614 -8.30 13.74 10.28
CA GLU A 614 -7.81 14.93 10.96
C GLU A 614 -6.29 14.83 11.17
N LEU A 615 -5.56 15.90 10.87
CA LEU A 615 -4.13 16.00 11.10
C LEU A 615 -3.87 16.76 12.41
N ASP A 616 -3.10 16.15 13.31
CA ASP A 616 -2.77 16.71 14.63
C ASP A 616 -1.27 16.53 14.90
N GLY A 617 -0.48 17.57 14.60
CA GLY A 617 0.98 17.43 14.55
C GLY A 617 1.40 16.40 13.49
N ASP A 618 2.22 15.42 13.85
CA ASP A 618 2.59 14.33 12.93
C ASP A 618 1.62 13.14 13.01
N ARG A 619 0.67 13.18 13.95
CA ARG A 619 -0.35 12.14 14.13
C ARG A 619 -1.53 12.36 13.18
N VAL A 620 -2.06 11.25 12.69
CA VAL A 620 -3.32 11.19 11.93
C VAL A 620 -4.40 10.59 12.81
N ILE A 621 -5.59 11.20 12.81
CA ILE A 621 -6.79 10.66 13.45
C ILE A 621 -7.84 10.41 12.37
N ALA A 622 -8.09 9.14 12.06
CA ALA A 622 -9.08 8.71 11.08
C ALA A 622 -10.35 8.20 11.77
N ARG A 623 -11.51 8.38 11.14
CA ARG A 623 -12.80 7.98 11.71
C ARG A 623 -13.64 7.21 10.69
N ARG A 624 -14.37 6.20 11.18
CA ARG A 624 -15.36 5.43 10.42
C ARG A 624 -16.58 5.17 11.27
N ARG A 625 -17.77 5.47 10.75
CA ARG A 625 -19.05 5.06 11.31
C ARG A 625 -19.52 3.79 10.62
N LEU A 626 -19.21 2.66 11.24
CA LEU A 626 -19.54 1.34 10.74
C LEU A 626 -21.03 1.04 10.93
N SER A 627 -21.75 0.67 9.86
CA SER A 627 -23.18 0.37 9.91
C SER A 627 -23.60 -0.66 8.85
N VAL A 628 -24.61 -1.48 9.15
CA VAL A 628 -25.12 -2.46 8.18
C VAL A 628 -25.68 -1.81 6.90
N GLU A 629 -26.25 -0.61 7.01
CA GLU A 629 -26.81 0.12 5.86
C GLU A 629 -25.75 0.53 4.82
N HIS A 630 -24.57 0.94 5.28
CA HIS A 630 -23.49 1.42 4.39
C HIS A 630 -22.43 0.34 4.15
N ASP A 631 -22.30 -0.63 5.06
CA ASP A 631 -21.30 -1.69 5.09
C ASP A 631 -21.96 -3.06 5.01
N ALA A 632 -22.79 -3.32 3.99
CA ALA A 632 -23.57 -4.56 3.90
C ALA A 632 -22.71 -5.84 4.01
N TRP A 633 -21.45 -5.79 3.56
CA TRP A 633 -20.48 -6.88 3.70
C TRP A 633 -20.25 -7.32 5.15
N ILE A 634 -20.51 -6.47 6.15
CA ILE A 634 -20.30 -6.83 7.56
C ILE A 634 -21.26 -7.92 8.04
N GLU A 635 -22.42 -8.08 7.39
CA GLU A 635 -23.38 -9.14 7.72
C GLU A 635 -22.80 -10.53 7.45
N ASP A 636 -21.94 -10.65 6.45
CA ASP A 636 -21.19 -11.87 6.15
C ASP A 636 -20.10 -12.19 7.19
N HIS A 637 -19.86 -11.32 8.15
CA HIS A 637 -18.99 -11.58 9.30
C HIS A 637 -19.79 -11.44 10.62
N SER A 638 -20.77 -12.33 10.78
CA SER A 638 -21.67 -12.37 11.94
C SER A 638 -21.42 -13.58 12.83
N ILE A 639 -21.12 -13.35 14.11
CA ILE A 639 -20.99 -14.41 15.12
C ILE A 639 -22.30 -14.49 15.90
N ASP A 640 -22.95 -15.67 15.88
CA ASP A 640 -24.27 -15.90 16.50
C ASP A 640 -25.31 -14.83 16.08
N GLY A 641 -25.29 -14.43 14.81
CA GLY A 641 -26.18 -13.41 14.24
C GLY A 641 -25.86 -11.97 14.63
N THR A 642 -24.73 -11.72 15.30
CA THR A 642 -24.26 -10.36 15.62
C THR A 642 -23.10 -9.99 14.68
N PRO A 643 -23.21 -8.94 13.85
CA PRO A 643 -22.09 -8.46 13.03
C PRO A 643 -20.92 -8.00 13.90
N VAL A 644 -19.72 -8.45 13.53
CA VAL A 644 -18.45 -8.15 14.21
C VAL A 644 -17.47 -7.62 13.18
N LEU A 645 -16.72 -6.57 13.49
CA LEU A 645 -15.63 -6.10 12.62
C LEU A 645 -14.55 -7.18 12.51
N PRO A 646 -14.24 -7.69 11.29
CA PRO A 646 -13.12 -8.60 11.11
C PRO A 646 -11.81 -7.93 11.49
N GLY A 647 -10.92 -8.66 12.17
CA GLY A 647 -9.59 -8.14 12.56
C GLY A 647 -8.77 -7.66 11.36
N VAL A 648 -8.92 -8.33 10.20
CA VAL A 648 -8.26 -7.94 8.94
C VAL A 648 -8.74 -6.59 8.41
N ILE A 649 -10.02 -6.25 8.58
CA ILE A 649 -10.55 -4.92 8.23
C ILE A 649 -10.12 -3.87 9.25
N GLY A 650 -10.02 -4.25 10.53
CA GLY A 650 -9.41 -3.39 11.55
C GLY A 650 -7.97 -3.02 11.21
N LEU A 651 -7.17 -3.97 10.73
CA LEU A 651 -5.81 -3.72 10.25
C LEU A 651 -5.79 -2.86 8.99
N GLU A 652 -6.73 -3.06 8.06
CA GLU A 652 -6.90 -2.21 6.87
C GLU A 652 -7.14 -0.74 7.24
N LEU A 653 -8.04 -0.47 8.20
CA LEU A 653 -8.29 0.89 8.70
C LEU A 653 -7.03 1.51 9.33
N MET A 654 -6.26 0.72 10.09
CA MET A 654 -4.98 1.14 10.66
C MET A 654 -3.92 1.40 9.57
N ALA A 655 -3.87 0.57 8.53
CA ALA A 655 -2.96 0.74 7.40
C ALA A 655 -3.29 2.00 6.58
N ALA A 656 -4.58 2.24 6.31
CA ALA A 656 -5.04 3.45 5.62
C ALA A 656 -4.67 4.73 6.39
N ALA A 657 -4.89 4.74 7.71
CA ALA A 657 -4.49 5.86 8.56
C ALA A 657 -2.95 6.05 8.58
N ALA A 658 -2.19 4.95 8.62
CA ALA A 658 -0.73 4.99 8.58
C ALA A 658 -0.20 5.57 7.26
N VAL A 659 -0.71 5.12 6.11
CA VAL A 659 -0.32 5.66 4.79
C VAL A 659 -0.58 7.17 4.72
N ALA A 660 -1.67 7.65 5.30
CA ALA A 660 -1.96 9.08 5.32
C ALA A 660 -0.99 9.93 6.17
N THR A 661 -0.17 9.32 7.03
CA THR A 661 0.92 10.04 7.73
C THR A 661 2.09 10.39 6.81
N ARG A 662 2.25 9.66 5.71
CA ARG A 662 3.35 9.81 4.74
C ARG A 662 2.81 9.64 3.31
N PRO A 663 2.40 10.75 2.66
CA PRO A 663 1.90 10.71 1.29
C PRO A 663 2.84 10.00 0.34
N GLY A 664 2.29 9.14 -0.53
CA GLY A 664 3.04 8.36 -1.51
C GLY A 664 3.66 7.06 -1.00
N SER A 665 3.71 6.83 0.32
CA SER A 665 4.16 5.55 0.88
C SER A 665 3.18 4.41 0.59
N ARG A 666 3.70 3.19 0.46
CA ARG A 666 2.94 1.95 0.26
C ARG A 666 2.89 1.13 1.54
N TYR A 667 1.81 0.39 1.76
CA TYR A 667 1.76 -0.59 2.84
C TYR A 667 2.69 -1.77 2.55
N ALA A 668 3.64 -2.05 3.45
CA ALA A 668 4.57 -3.17 3.34
C ALA A 668 4.25 -4.30 4.33
N GLY A 669 3.57 -4.01 5.42
CA GLY A 669 3.22 -5.01 6.44
C GLY A 669 2.84 -4.41 7.78
N ALA A 670 2.76 -5.25 8.79
CA ALA A 670 2.57 -4.83 10.17
C ALA A 670 3.26 -5.80 11.13
N ARG A 671 3.64 -5.33 12.32
CA ARG A 671 4.18 -6.14 13.40
C ARG A 671 3.50 -5.81 14.71
N ARG A 672 3.65 -6.70 15.71
CA ARG A 672 3.06 -6.52 17.04
C ARG A 672 1.56 -6.20 16.94
N VAL A 673 0.84 -7.00 16.16
CA VAL A 673 -0.60 -6.83 15.93
C VAL A 673 -1.36 -7.52 17.06
N PHE A 674 -2.32 -6.82 17.66
CA PHE A 674 -3.16 -7.35 18.74
C PHE A 674 -4.63 -7.09 18.47
N PHE A 675 -5.46 -8.11 18.69
CA PHE A 675 -6.91 -8.07 18.58
C PHE A 675 -7.55 -8.23 19.97
N ASP A 676 -7.37 -7.23 20.84
CA ASP A 676 -7.68 -7.35 22.27
C ASP A 676 -9.19 -7.46 22.56
N LYS A 677 -10.03 -6.70 21.84
CA LYS A 677 -11.48 -6.69 22.04
C LYS A 677 -12.24 -6.66 20.71
N PRO A 678 -13.31 -7.46 20.57
CA PRO A 678 -14.14 -7.45 19.37
C PRO A 678 -14.99 -6.17 19.27
N VAL A 679 -15.07 -5.59 18.08
CA VAL A 679 -15.99 -4.48 17.78
C VAL A 679 -17.30 -5.06 17.23
N LYS A 680 -18.40 -4.90 17.97
CA LYS A 680 -19.70 -5.53 17.67
C LYS A 680 -20.80 -4.50 17.40
N LEU A 681 -21.59 -4.73 16.35
CA LEU A 681 -22.80 -3.96 16.05
C LEU A 681 -24.00 -4.63 16.76
N HIS A 682 -24.20 -4.28 18.02
CA HIS A 682 -25.32 -4.82 18.78
C HIS A 682 -26.65 -4.31 18.22
N ARG A 683 -27.57 -5.23 17.90
CA ARG A 683 -28.91 -4.91 17.37
C ARG A 683 -28.87 -4.08 16.08
N GLY A 684 -27.78 -4.17 15.30
CA GLY A 684 -27.59 -3.39 14.08
C GLY A 684 -27.32 -1.90 14.33
N GLU A 685 -27.10 -1.47 15.58
CA GLU A 685 -26.77 -0.07 15.87
C GLU A 685 -25.36 0.27 15.33
N PRO A 686 -25.21 1.41 14.63
CA PRO A 686 -23.91 1.86 14.14
C PRO A 686 -22.89 2.06 15.25
N VAL A 687 -21.60 1.90 14.92
CA VAL A 687 -20.48 2.10 15.85
C VAL A 687 -19.48 3.08 15.26
N ASP A 688 -19.11 4.09 16.04
CA ASP A 688 -18.04 5.02 15.68
C ASP A 688 -16.69 4.41 16.04
N ILE A 689 -15.83 4.30 15.04
CA ILE A 689 -14.45 3.81 15.13
C ILE A 689 -13.52 5.00 14.97
N VAL A 690 -12.50 5.06 15.83
CA VAL A 690 -11.42 6.03 15.76
C VAL A 690 -10.11 5.27 15.62
N VAL A 691 -9.32 5.66 14.62
CA VAL A 691 -7.97 5.14 14.42
C VAL A 691 -6.98 6.28 14.65
N GLN A 692 -6.04 6.09 15.57
CA GLN A 692 -4.92 7.02 15.77
C GLN A 692 -3.66 6.38 15.19
N ALA A 693 -2.96 7.12 14.32
CA ALA A 693 -1.73 6.69 13.67
C ALA A 693 -0.60 7.71 13.95
N GLU A 694 0.44 7.27 14.67
CA GLU A 694 1.56 8.11 15.12
C GLU A 694 2.87 7.61 14.49
N PRO A 695 3.55 8.43 13.67
CA PRO A 695 4.83 8.06 13.08
C PRO A 695 5.92 7.86 14.14
N LEU A 696 6.64 6.74 14.08
CA LEU A 696 7.76 6.45 14.98
C LEU A 696 9.14 6.70 14.33
N GLY A 697 9.17 6.92 13.01
CA GLY A 697 10.40 7.03 12.20
C GLY A 697 10.60 5.82 11.28
N GLU A 698 11.51 5.93 10.29
CA GLU A 698 11.97 4.83 9.42
C GLU A 698 10.86 3.92 8.84
N GLY A 699 9.81 4.47 8.22
CA GLY A 699 8.78 3.60 7.65
C GLY A 699 7.72 3.13 8.66
N VAL A 700 7.95 3.22 9.97
CA VAL A 700 7.09 2.66 11.02
C VAL A 700 6.06 3.66 11.56
N VAL A 701 4.82 3.19 11.75
CA VAL A 701 3.71 3.96 12.34
C VAL A 701 3.01 3.14 13.41
N SER A 702 2.88 3.69 14.62
CA SER A 702 2.09 3.07 15.69
C SER A 702 0.61 3.37 15.46
N CYS A 703 -0.23 2.34 15.42
CA CYS A 703 -1.65 2.47 15.20
C CYS A 703 -2.46 1.87 16.35
N THR A 704 -3.51 2.58 16.77
CA THR A 704 -4.54 2.09 17.68
C THR A 704 -5.91 2.29 17.05
N LEU A 705 -6.80 1.31 17.24
CA LEU A 705 -8.19 1.37 16.83
C LEU A 705 -9.06 1.27 18.08
N SER A 706 -9.86 2.29 18.33
CA SER A 706 -10.81 2.37 19.43
C SER A 706 -12.24 2.56 18.92
N THR A 707 -13.20 2.21 19.78
CA THR A 707 -14.62 2.52 19.57
C THR A 707 -15.04 3.65 20.50
N GLU A 708 -15.78 4.62 19.98
CA GLU A 708 -16.37 5.69 20.79
C GLU A 708 -17.88 5.49 20.89
N ARG A 709 -18.41 5.60 22.12
CA ARG A 709 -19.86 5.63 22.37
C ARG A 709 -20.19 6.73 23.36
N THR A 710 -21.23 7.49 23.06
CA THR A 710 -21.81 8.44 24.02
C THR A 710 -22.83 7.70 24.88
N LEU A 711 -22.54 7.57 26.17
CA LEU A 711 -23.45 6.96 27.14
C LEU A 711 -24.68 7.85 27.36
N ARG A 712 -25.78 7.27 27.88
CA ARG A 712 -27.00 8.03 28.24
C ARG A 712 -26.75 9.19 29.21
N THR A 713 -25.63 9.15 29.95
CA THR A 713 -25.20 10.21 30.87
C THR A 713 -24.49 11.38 30.17
N GLY A 714 -24.35 11.34 28.84
CA GLY A 714 -23.56 12.30 28.06
C GLY A 714 -22.03 12.10 28.17
N ARG A 715 -21.57 11.10 28.94
CA ARG A 715 -20.14 10.77 29.03
C ARG A 715 -19.73 9.98 27.79
N ARG A 716 -18.63 10.38 27.15
CA ARG A 716 -17.98 9.57 26.12
C ARG A 716 -17.23 8.41 26.77
N GLN A 717 -17.41 7.22 26.23
CA GLN A 717 -16.64 6.04 26.56
C GLN A 717 -15.84 5.65 25.33
N GLU A 718 -14.54 5.53 25.50
CA GLU A 718 -13.62 5.02 24.50
C GLU A 718 -13.12 3.65 24.92
N VAL A 719 -13.09 2.70 23.99
CA VAL A 719 -12.60 1.34 24.22
C VAL A 719 -11.63 0.98 23.11
N GLU A 720 -10.33 0.92 23.44
CA GLU A 720 -9.31 0.34 22.57
C GLU A 720 -9.67 -1.12 22.26
N ALA A 721 -9.71 -1.42 20.96
CA ALA A 721 -10.05 -2.72 20.41
C ALA A 721 -8.81 -3.40 19.83
N PHE A 722 -8.10 -2.73 18.91
CA PHE A 722 -6.93 -3.27 18.22
C PHE A 722 -5.73 -2.33 18.30
N ARG A 723 -4.52 -2.88 18.18
CA ARG A 723 -3.29 -2.11 18.02
C ARG A 723 -2.30 -2.83 17.12
N ALA A 724 -1.47 -2.08 16.41
CA ALA A 724 -0.44 -2.61 15.52
C ALA A 724 0.67 -1.59 15.29
N GLU A 725 1.83 -2.05 14.83
CA GLU A 725 2.80 -1.18 14.18
C GLU A 725 2.81 -1.47 12.69
N VAL A 726 2.34 -0.51 11.91
CA VAL A 726 2.30 -0.59 10.45
C VAL A 726 3.67 -0.22 9.88
N LEU A 727 4.12 -1.02 8.93
CA LEU A 727 5.35 -0.84 8.17
C LEU A 727 5.01 -0.33 6.78
N LEU A 728 5.63 0.79 6.40
CA LEU A 728 5.46 1.42 5.10
C LEU A 728 6.74 1.28 4.28
N ASP A 729 6.56 1.09 2.97
CA ASP A 729 7.56 0.96 1.90
C ASP A 729 8.47 -0.26 1.98
N GLU A 730 8.98 -0.59 3.17
CA GLU A 730 9.87 -1.73 3.38
C GLU A 730 9.44 -2.58 4.59
N ALA A 731 9.57 -3.90 4.44
CA ALA A 731 9.39 -4.86 5.50
C ALA A 731 10.35 -6.05 5.29
N PRO A 732 11.03 -6.55 6.34
CA PRO A 732 11.90 -7.71 6.20
C PRO A 732 11.11 -8.96 5.83
N THR A 733 11.32 -9.50 4.63
CA THR A 733 10.65 -10.72 4.18
C THR A 733 11.18 -11.95 4.93
N PRO A 734 10.31 -12.69 5.67
CA PRO A 734 10.73 -13.90 6.36
C PRO A 734 11.05 -15.04 5.38
N ASP A 735 11.92 -15.97 5.79
CA ASP A 735 12.17 -17.21 5.06
C ASP A 735 10.87 -18.01 4.85
N PRO A 736 10.69 -18.66 3.68
CA PRO A 736 9.52 -19.46 3.40
C PRO A 736 9.42 -20.67 4.33
N LEU A 737 8.19 -21.11 4.58
CA LEU A 737 7.91 -22.31 5.35
C LEU A 737 8.54 -23.55 4.69
N PRO A 738 9.09 -24.48 5.50
CA PRO A 738 9.66 -25.71 4.99
C PRO A 738 8.57 -26.59 4.36
N PRO A 739 9.00 -27.59 3.58
CA PRO A 739 8.07 -28.59 3.08
C PRO A 739 7.27 -29.33 4.14
N ALA A 740 6.11 -29.85 3.76
CA ALA A 740 5.22 -30.67 4.55
C ALA A 740 4.66 -31.83 3.70
N PHE A 741 4.40 -32.98 4.34
CA PHE A 741 3.64 -34.08 3.73
C PHE A 741 2.27 -34.19 4.41
N PHE A 742 1.28 -34.68 3.67
CA PHE A 742 -0.12 -34.55 4.04
C PHE A 742 -0.92 -35.85 3.89
N ALA A 743 -1.97 -36.02 4.70
CA ALA A 743 -2.91 -37.14 4.60
C ALA A 743 -4.10 -36.85 3.66
N GLU A 744 -4.78 -37.92 3.25
CA GLU A 744 -5.77 -37.94 2.17
C GLU A 744 -7.23 -37.73 2.59
N GLN A 745 -7.49 -36.71 3.40
CA GLN A 745 -8.86 -36.23 3.56
C GLN A 745 -8.87 -34.72 3.44
N GLY A 746 -8.87 -34.25 2.18
CA GLY A 746 -9.09 -32.85 1.90
C GLY A 746 -10.49 -32.42 2.36
N ILE A 747 -10.60 -31.23 2.93
CA ILE A 747 -11.86 -30.66 3.41
C ILE A 747 -12.39 -29.75 2.31
N ASN A 748 -13.52 -30.13 1.70
CA ASN A 748 -14.14 -29.33 0.64
C ASN A 748 -14.79 -28.05 1.19
N ARG A 749 -15.01 -27.06 0.32
CA ARG A 749 -15.67 -25.79 0.63
C ARG A 749 -16.92 -25.91 1.50
N GLY A 750 -17.83 -26.80 1.14
CA GLY A 750 -19.10 -26.97 1.85
C GLY A 750 -18.89 -27.46 3.29
N ALA A 751 -17.93 -28.35 3.51
CA ALA A 751 -17.56 -28.79 4.85
C ALA A 751 -16.86 -27.68 5.66
N ILE A 752 -16.07 -26.81 5.03
CA ILE A 752 -15.44 -25.64 5.68
C ILE A 752 -16.52 -24.68 6.20
N TYR A 753 -17.37 -24.16 5.30
CA TYR A 753 -18.33 -23.11 5.66
C TYR A 753 -19.62 -23.61 6.30
N LYS A 754 -19.78 -24.93 6.47
CA LYS A 754 -20.72 -25.46 7.45
C LYS A 754 -20.34 -25.07 8.89
N ARG A 755 -19.04 -24.86 9.16
CA ARG A 755 -18.48 -24.66 10.51
C ARG A 755 -18.06 -23.22 10.79
N PHE A 756 -17.54 -22.54 9.78
CA PHE A 756 -17.28 -21.11 9.88
C PHE A 756 -18.59 -20.32 9.84
N PHE A 757 -18.61 -19.18 10.53
CA PHE A 757 -19.74 -18.25 10.57
C PHE A 757 -19.76 -17.28 9.37
N HIS A 758 -18.80 -17.41 8.45
CA HIS A 758 -18.59 -16.50 7.33
C HIS A 758 -19.64 -16.68 6.21
N GLY A 759 -20.29 -15.58 5.85
CA GLY A 759 -21.10 -15.40 4.65
C GLY A 759 -20.25 -15.14 3.40
N GLU A 760 -20.92 -14.95 2.26
CA GLU A 760 -20.35 -15.12 0.92
C GLU A 760 -19.06 -14.31 0.68
N SER A 761 -19.04 -13.02 1.08
CA SER A 761 -17.88 -12.13 0.88
C SER A 761 -16.63 -12.52 1.69
N PHE A 762 -16.77 -13.32 2.75
CA PHE A 762 -15.66 -13.81 3.57
C PHE A 762 -15.35 -15.29 3.35
N GLN A 763 -16.02 -15.96 2.41
CA GLN A 763 -15.72 -17.35 2.09
C GLN A 763 -14.55 -17.48 1.11
N VAL A 764 -13.34 -17.21 1.58
CA VAL A 764 -12.09 -17.11 0.78
C VAL A 764 -11.42 -18.45 0.44
N LEU A 765 -11.52 -19.47 1.30
CA LEU A 765 -11.02 -20.83 1.04
C LEU A 765 -11.89 -21.58 0.02
N ARG A 766 -11.27 -22.24 -0.96
CA ARG A 766 -11.92 -23.15 -1.91
C ARG A 766 -11.92 -24.58 -1.38
N ASP A 767 -10.80 -25.04 -0.84
CA ASP A 767 -10.69 -26.31 -0.13
C ASP A 767 -9.42 -26.32 0.73
N ALA A 768 -9.40 -27.19 1.76
CA ALA A 768 -8.16 -27.60 2.38
C ALA A 768 -7.75 -28.93 1.76
N SER A 769 -6.91 -28.85 0.73
CA SER A 769 -6.46 -30.00 -0.03
C SER A 769 -5.80 -31.09 0.79
N ALA A 770 -5.20 -30.73 1.93
CA ALA A 770 -4.31 -31.60 2.66
C ALA A 770 -4.13 -31.13 4.12
N VAL A 771 -4.17 -32.06 5.08
CA VAL A 771 -4.02 -31.76 6.52
C VAL A 771 -3.02 -32.74 7.16
N ALA A 772 -2.19 -32.22 8.05
CA ALA A 772 -1.20 -32.95 8.84
C ALA A 772 -1.22 -32.47 10.30
N SER A 773 -0.52 -33.18 11.19
CA SER A 773 -0.51 -32.85 12.63
C SER A 773 -0.18 -31.39 12.95
N ARG A 774 0.74 -30.78 12.18
CA ARG A 774 1.18 -29.38 12.34
C ARG A 774 1.08 -28.54 11.08
N ASN A 775 0.56 -29.08 9.98
CA ASN A 775 0.50 -28.35 8.72
C ASN A 775 -0.86 -28.48 8.05
N LEU A 776 -1.26 -27.46 7.31
CA LEU A 776 -2.43 -27.50 6.44
C LEU A 776 -2.10 -26.79 5.13
N LEU A 777 -2.55 -27.38 4.03
CA LEU A 777 -2.45 -26.82 2.69
C LEU A 777 -3.85 -26.55 2.16
N ALA A 778 -4.16 -25.28 1.88
CA ALA A 778 -5.44 -24.85 1.33
C ALA A 778 -5.27 -24.09 0.01
N ASP A 779 -6.28 -24.22 -0.84
CA ASP A 779 -6.45 -23.37 -2.02
C ASP A 779 -7.49 -22.29 -1.66
N ALA A 780 -7.24 -21.06 -2.06
CA ALA A 780 -8.04 -19.88 -1.74
C ALA A 780 -8.21 -18.99 -2.97
N MET A 781 -9.20 -18.10 -2.91
CA MET A 781 -9.47 -17.08 -3.91
C MET A 781 -10.15 -15.91 -3.22
N VAL A 782 -9.75 -14.69 -3.54
CA VAL A 782 -10.22 -13.47 -2.86
C VAL A 782 -10.92 -12.54 -3.83
N GLU A 783 -11.88 -11.77 -3.31
CA GLU A 783 -12.71 -10.81 -4.05
C GLU A 783 -12.86 -9.54 -3.19
N HIS A 784 -11.84 -8.68 -3.20
CA HIS A 784 -11.80 -7.44 -2.42
C HIS A 784 -12.89 -6.46 -2.80
N ALA A 785 -13.38 -6.50 -4.04
CA ALA A 785 -14.49 -5.69 -4.51
C ALA A 785 -15.78 -5.87 -3.70
N PHE A 786 -15.97 -6.99 -2.98
CA PHE A 786 -17.10 -7.14 -2.07
C PHE A 786 -17.01 -6.25 -0.83
N ILE A 787 -15.80 -5.83 -0.45
CA ILE A 787 -15.56 -4.93 0.69
C ILE A 787 -15.55 -3.49 0.21
N ALA A 788 -14.55 -3.14 -0.61
CA ALA A 788 -14.40 -1.83 -1.24
C ALA A 788 -13.24 -1.86 -2.26
N GLY A 789 -13.23 -0.89 -3.18
CA GLY A 789 -12.05 -0.62 -4.01
C GLY A 789 -10.96 0.13 -3.25
N GLY A 790 -9.74 0.14 -3.79
CA GLY A 790 -8.64 0.98 -3.28
C GLY A 790 -8.05 0.56 -1.92
N LEU A 791 -8.31 -0.67 -1.48
CA LEU A 791 -7.77 -1.22 -0.23
C LEU A 791 -6.24 -1.35 -0.30
N VAL A 792 -5.55 -0.98 0.78
CA VAL A 792 -4.09 -0.90 0.83
C VAL A 792 -3.42 -2.17 1.35
N SER A 793 -4.03 -2.89 2.30
CA SER A 793 -3.46 -4.12 2.87
C SER A 793 -3.98 -5.41 2.23
N LEU A 794 -4.99 -5.30 1.34
CA LEU A 794 -5.68 -6.42 0.70
C LEU A 794 -6.17 -7.45 1.75
N PRO A 795 -7.13 -7.07 2.61
CA PRO A 795 -7.42 -7.76 3.86
C PRO A 795 -7.89 -9.22 3.71
N LEU A 796 -8.58 -9.56 2.61
CA LEU A 796 -9.05 -10.94 2.36
C LEU A 796 -7.90 -11.94 2.10
N VAL A 797 -6.71 -11.50 1.71
CA VAL A 797 -5.53 -12.38 1.61
C VAL A 797 -5.10 -12.83 3.00
N LEU A 798 -5.08 -11.90 3.97
CA LEU A 798 -4.82 -12.21 5.37
C LEU A 798 -5.96 -13.04 5.99
N GLU A 799 -7.21 -12.80 5.57
CA GLU A 799 -8.35 -13.61 5.98
C GLU A 799 -8.18 -15.08 5.56
N ALA A 800 -7.68 -15.33 4.35
CA ALA A 800 -7.39 -16.70 3.89
C ALA A 800 -6.36 -17.39 4.78
N ALA A 801 -5.34 -16.65 5.24
CA ALA A 801 -4.37 -17.16 6.22
C ALA A 801 -5.06 -17.50 7.55
N PHE A 802 -5.87 -16.59 8.10
CA PHE A 802 -6.57 -16.79 9.37
C PHE A 802 -7.51 -17.98 9.33
N GLN A 803 -8.34 -18.10 8.29
CA GLN A 803 -9.27 -19.21 8.14
C GLN A 803 -8.54 -20.54 7.94
N ALA A 804 -7.43 -20.58 7.20
CA ALA A 804 -6.66 -21.81 7.02
C ALA A 804 -6.07 -22.30 8.36
N ALA A 805 -5.52 -21.40 9.18
CA ALA A 805 -5.01 -21.74 10.51
C ALA A 805 -6.13 -22.13 11.48
N GLY A 806 -7.26 -21.42 11.47
CA GLY A 806 -8.45 -21.79 12.23
C GLY A 806 -8.99 -23.16 11.84
N LEU A 807 -9.00 -23.49 10.54
CA LEU A 807 -9.42 -24.79 10.03
C LEU A 807 -8.49 -25.92 10.47
N HIS A 808 -7.17 -25.68 10.49
CA HIS A 808 -6.21 -26.64 11.05
C HIS A 808 -6.53 -26.91 12.52
N ARG A 809 -6.72 -25.86 13.33
CA ARG A 809 -7.06 -26.02 14.75
C ARG A 809 -8.39 -26.74 14.97
N MET A 810 -9.41 -26.48 14.15
CA MET A 810 -10.67 -27.22 14.16
C MET A 810 -10.48 -28.70 13.82
N ALA A 811 -9.67 -29.02 12.81
CA ALA A 811 -9.42 -30.40 12.37
C ALA A 811 -8.67 -31.23 13.42
N LEU A 812 -7.72 -30.62 14.15
CA LEU A 812 -6.90 -31.33 15.13
C LEU A 812 -7.50 -31.33 16.53
N ARG A 813 -8.04 -30.19 16.98
CA ARG A 813 -8.47 -29.99 18.38
C ARG A 813 -9.98 -29.95 18.54
N GLY A 814 -10.73 -29.83 17.44
CA GLY A 814 -12.20 -29.79 17.49
C GLY A 814 -12.75 -28.54 18.17
N VAL A 815 -12.04 -27.41 18.10
CA VAL A 815 -12.41 -26.13 18.72
C VAL A 815 -12.46 -25.02 17.69
N MET A 816 -13.39 -24.08 17.89
CA MET A 816 -13.37 -22.79 17.21
C MET A 816 -12.36 -21.87 17.89
N ALA A 817 -11.70 -21.03 17.10
CA ALA A 817 -10.78 -20.02 17.63
C ALA A 817 -10.86 -18.74 16.81
N LEU A 818 -10.62 -17.61 17.46
CA LEU A 818 -10.62 -16.28 16.84
C LEU A 818 -9.20 -15.67 16.89
N PRO A 819 -8.84 -14.79 15.94
CA PRO A 819 -7.57 -14.06 15.97
C PRO A 819 -7.32 -13.35 17.31
N ALA A 820 -6.11 -13.50 17.85
CA ALA A 820 -5.66 -12.83 19.07
C ALA A 820 -4.53 -11.82 18.79
N GLY A 821 -3.61 -12.18 17.90
CA GLY A 821 -2.51 -11.31 17.51
C GLY A 821 -1.57 -11.95 16.49
N ILE A 822 -0.61 -11.16 16.01
CA ILE A 822 0.39 -11.55 15.00
C ILE A 822 1.72 -10.90 15.39
N ASP A 823 2.81 -11.67 15.40
CA ASP A 823 4.14 -11.10 15.60
C ASP A 823 4.54 -10.22 14.41
N ALA A 824 4.38 -10.73 13.18
CA ALA A 824 4.60 -9.98 11.94
C ALA A 824 3.75 -10.48 10.76
N VAL A 825 3.31 -9.56 9.91
CA VAL A 825 2.72 -9.81 8.59
C VAL A 825 3.47 -8.95 7.57
N VAL A 826 3.89 -9.56 6.46
CA VAL A 826 4.64 -8.91 5.39
C VAL A 826 3.92 -9.14 4.07
N MET A 827 3.63 -8.04 3.39
CA MET A 827 3.05 -7.99 2.06
C MET A 827 4.17 -7.92 1.03
N ILE A 828 4.26 -8.92 0.16
CA ILE A 828 5.34 -9.05 -0.84
C ILE A 828 4.88 -8.47 -2.18
N ARG A 829 3.64 -8.74 -2.58
CA ARG A 829 3.04 -8.19 -3.80
C ARG A 829 1.53 -8.09 -3.67
N ALA A 830 0.93 -7.18 -4.44
CA ALA A 830 -0.51 -7.10 -4.61
C ALA A 830 -1.08 -8.33 -5.33
N VAL A 831 -2.36 -8.58 -5.09
CA VAL A 831 -3.15 -9.67 -5.68
C VAL A 831 -4.42 -9.07 -6.24
N GLY A 832 -4.80 -9.53 -7.44
CA GLY A 832 -6.07 -9.15 -8.07
C GLY A 832 -7.22 -10.04 -7.62
N ASP A 833 -8.44 -9.52 -7.74
CA ASP A 833 -9.65 -10.30 -7.52
C ASP A 833 -9.73 -11.51 -8.46
N GLY A 834 -10.12 -12.66 -7.91
CA GLY A 834 -10.18 -13.94 -8.63
C GLY A 834 -8.84 -14.65 -8.81
N GLU A 835 -7.72 -14.08 -8.39
CA GLU A 835 -6.41 -14.74 -8.46
C GLU A 835 -6.40 -16.00 -7.55
N PRO A 836 -5.99 -17.17 -8.07
CA PRO A 836 -5.92 -18.39 -7.28
C PRO A 836 -4.72 -18.34 -6.33
N LEU A 837 -4.99 -18.51 -5.04
CA LEU A 837 -4.00 -18.49 -3.97
C LEU A 837 -3.83 -19.89 -3.36
N ASN A 838 -2.64 -20.15 -2.86
CA ASN A 838 -2.34 -21.30 -2.04
C ASN A 838 -1.83 -20.86 -0.67
N VAL A 839 -2.37 -21.46 0.39
CA VAL A 839 -2.10 -21.11 1.79
C VAL A 839 -1.47 -22.32 2.48
N MET A 840 -0.22 -22.16 2.91
CA MET A 840 0.50 -23.12 3.74
C MET A 840 0.51 -22.64 5.18
N VAL A 841 -0.03 -23.46 6.08
CA VAL A 841 -0.04 -23.23 7.52
C VAL A 841 0.95 -24.15 8.19
N HIS A 842 1.71 -23.63 9.15
CA HIS A 842 2.59 -24.38 10.05
C HIS A 842 2.33 -23.99 11.51
N GLU A 843 1.96 -24.96 12.34
CA GLU A 843 1.86 -24.80 13.80
C GLU A 843 3.26 -24.91 14.43
N ARG A 844 3.66 -23.88 15.19
CA ARG A 844 4.95 -23.85 15.88
C ARG A 844 5.04 -24.92 16.97
N ASP A 845 6.27 -25.19 17.41
CA ASP A 845 6.55 -26.24 18.41
C ASP A 845 5.85 -26.02 19.76
N ASP A 846 5.59 -24.77 20.13
CA ASP A 846 4.87 -24.38 21.35
C ASP A 846 3.37 -24.74 21.30
N GLY A 847 2.80 -24.95 20.11
CA GLY A 847 1.37 -25.20 19.91
C GLY A 847 0.47 -23.99 20.14
N ASP A 848 1.06 -22.81 20.32
CA ASP A 848 0.36 -21.56 20.67
C ASP A 848 0.29 -20.58 19.49
N ALA A 849 1.18 -20.72 18.51
CA ALA A 849 1.25 -19.84 17.36
C ALA A 849 1.42 -20.57 16.02
N TYR A 850 1.06 -19.87 14.94
CA TYR A 850 1.15 -20.34 13.57
C TYR A 850 2.01 -19.42 12.70
N ASP A 851 2.78 -20.03 11.81
CA ASP A 851 3.43 -19.35 10.68
C ASP A 851 2.69 -19.74 9.41
N ILE A 852 2.46 -18.77 8.52
CA ILE A 852 1.61 -18.96 7.34
C ILE A 852 2.25 -18.29 6.12
N ASP A 853 2.31 -19.03 5.01
CA ASP A 853 2.72 -18.52 3.72
C ASP A 853 1.53 -18.53 2.78
N VAL A 854 1.26 -17.38 2.13
CA VAL A 854 0.30 -17.28 1.03
C VAL A 854 1.05 -17.00 -0.26
N ASP A 855 0.81 -17.82 -1.27
CA ASP A 855 1.43 -17.71 -2.59
C ASP A 855 0.36 -17.69 -3.68
N GLY A 856 0.62 -16.98 -4.77
CA GLY A 856 -0.18 -17.05 -5.99
C GLY A 856 0.63 -17.64 -7.16
N PRO A 857 0.11 -17.58 -8.39
CA PRO A 857 0.77 -18.20 -9.56
C PRO A 857 2.13 -17.57 -9.88
N ASP A 858 2.27 -16.28 -9.59
CA ASP A 858 3.48 -15.49 -9.84
C ASP A 858 4.40 -15.40 -8.62
N GLY A 859 4.20 -16.27 -7.63
CA GLY A 859 5.05 -16.39 -6.45
C GLY A 859 4.44 -15.83 -5.17
N ALA A 860 5.31 -15.51 -4.22
CA ALA A 860 4.94 -15.15 -2.85
C ALA A 860 4.08 -13.88 -2.77
N VAL A 861 3.00 -13.94 -1.98
CA VAL A 861 2.06 -12.83 -1.79
C VAL A 861 2.18 -12.25 -0.38
N LEU A 862 1.99 -13.12 0.62
CA LEU A 862 1.91 -12.72 2.02
C LEU A 862 2.69 -13.72 2.87
N ARG A 863 3.33 -13.21 3.91
CA ARG A 863 3.96 -14.02 4.96
C ARG A 863 3.45 -13.55 6.31
N VAL A 864 2.94 -14.47 7.10
CA VAL A 864 2.45 -14.24 8.46
C VAL A 864 3.30 -15.05 9.41
N ARG A 865 3.79 -14.43 10.48
CA ARG A 865 4.60 -15.09 11.51
C ARG A 865 3.99 -14.86 12.89
N GLY A 866 3.91 -15.92 13.67
CA GLY A 866 3.46 -15.86 15.05
C GLY A 866 1.98 -15.49 15.20
N PHE A 867 1.12 -15.98 14.31
CA PHE A 867 -0.33 -15.81 14.41
C PHE A 867 -0.87 -16.61 15.60
N ARG A 868 -1.50 -15.92 16.56
CA ARG A 868 -2.10 -16.52 17.76
C ARG A 868 -3.62 -16.40 17.73
N MET A 869 -4.28 -17.33 18.38
CA MET A 869 -5.75 -17.38 18.47
C MET A 869 -6.23 -17.61 19.90
N VAL A 870 -7.44 -17.14 20.20
CA VAL A 870 -8.18 -17.46 21.44
C VAL A 870 -9.29 -18.46 21.11
N GLU A 871 -9.35 -19.56 21.85
CA GLU A 871 -10.40 -20.57 21.69
C GLU A 871 -11.75 -20.04 22.22
N THR A 872 -12.81 -20.19 21.43
CA THR A 872 -14.16 -19.72 21.78
C THR A 872 -15.08 -20.84 22.24
N GLY A 873 -14.71 -22.10 22.00
CA GLY A 873 -15.43 -23.27 22.47
C GLY A 873 -15.25 -24.50 21.56
N PRO A 874 -15.70 -25.68 22.01
CA PRO A 874 -15.67 -26.88 21.20
C PRO A 874 -16.67 -26.82 20.05
N LEU A 875 -16.31 -27.42 18.92
CA LEU A 875 -17.24 -27.71 17.84
C LEU A 875 -18.33 -28.69 18.34
N PRO A 876 -19.59 -28.53 17.87
CA PRO A 876 -20.63 -29.52 18.05
C PRO A 876 -20.15 -30.92 17.64
N GLU A 877 -20.58 -31.96 18.35
CA GLU A 877 -20.07 -33.33 18.14
C GLU A 877 -20.22 -33.81 16.69
N GLY A 878 -21.34 -33.49 16.03
CA GLY A 878 -21.61 -33.82 14.63
C GLY A 878 -20.82 -32.98 13.61
N ASP A 879 -20.11 -31.94 14.06
CA ASP A 879 -19.29 -31.06 13.23
C ASP A 879 -17.79 -31.28 13.45
N ARG A 880 -17.38 -32.19 14.34
CA ARG A 880 -15.95 -32.53 14.49
C ARG A 880 -15.44 -33.27 13.25
N PHE A 881 -14.18 -33.02 12.89
CA PHE A 881 -13.53 -33.77 11.81
C PHE A 881 -13.04 -35.12 12.35
N PRO A 882 -13.45 -36.25 11.75
CA PRO A 882 -12.90 -37.54 12.14
C PRO A 882 -11.41 -37.59 11.76
N PRO A 883 -10.52 -38.05 12.65
CA PRO A 883 -9.12 -38.26 12.27
C PRO A 883 -9.03 -39.37 11.21
N PRO A 884 -8.05 -39.29 10.28
CA PRO A 884 -7.82 -40.36 9.32
C PRO A 884 -7.38 -41.66 10.03
N GLU A 885 -7.58 -42.80 9.36
CA GLU A 885 -7.14 -44.11 9.86
C GLU A 885 -5.60 -44.10 10.05
N GLY A 886 -5.14 -44.27 11.29
CA GLY A 886 -3.71 -44.13 11.65
C GLY A 886 -3.30 -42.76 12.19
N GLY A 887 -4.23 -41.80 12.27
CA GLY A 887 -4.00 -40.46 12.79
C GLY A 887 -3.38 -39.50 11.76
N TRP A 888 -3.36 -38.20 12.10
CA TRP A 888 -2.76 -37.19 11.24
C TRP A 888 -1.25 -37.39 11.14
N PRO A 889 -0.65 -37.41 9.94
CA PRO A 889 0.76 -37.69 9.76
C PRO A 889 1.58 -36.63 10.49
N ARG A 890 2.64 -37.10 11.15
CA ARG A 890 3.66 -36.24 11.75
C ARG A 890 4.92 -36.37 10.91
N THR A 891 5.35 -35.22 10.42
CA THR A 891 6.51 -35.11 9.56
C THR A 891 7.46 -34.09 10.10
N VAL A 892 8.76 -34.40 10.07
CA VAL A 892 9.83 -33.47 10.36
C VAL A 892 10.77 -33.39 9.16
N PHE A 893 11.10 -32.17 8.76
CA PHE A 893 12.14 -31.88 7.79
C PHE A 893 13.38 -31.34 8.51
N ALA A 894 14.55 -31.73 8.04
CA ALA A 894 15.81 -31.18 8.51
C ALA A 894 16.74 -30.87 7.34
N ARG A 895 17.60 -29.88 7.53
CA ARG A 895 18.67 -29.48 6.63
C ARG A 895 20.00 -29.56 7.35
N ALA A 896 21.06 -29.91 6.61
CA ALA A 896 22.42 -29.84 7.09
C ALA A 896 23.36 -29.42 5.96
N THR A 897 24.51 -28.84 6.31
CA THR A 897 25.59 -28.52 5.38
C THR A 897 26.79 -29.42 5.65
N GLY A 898 27.46 -29.87 4.59
CA GLY A 898 28.53 -30.88 4.64
C GLY A 898 29.74 -30.47 5.49
N ASP A 899 29.93 -29.16 5.69
CA ASP A 899 31.02 -28.58 6.48
C ASP A 899 30.68 -28.48 7.98
N ARG A 900 29.41 -28.65 8.38
CA ARG A 900 28.93 -28.53 9.77
C ARG A 900 28.34 -29.83 10.32
N VAL A 901 28.92 -30.97 9.94
CA VAL A 901 28.42 -32.32 10.27
C VAL A 901 28.91 -32.78 11.66
N ARG A 902 28.01 -32.84 12.65
CA ARG A 902 28.31 -33.08 14.07
C ARG A 902 27.67 -34.35 14.65
N LYS A 903 26.61 -34.89 14.04
CA LYS A 903 25.80 -36.01 14.55
C LYS A 903 26.19 -37.38 13.97
N LEU A 904 27.11 -37.41 13.00
CA LEU A 904 27.70 -38.67 12.49
C LEU A 904 28.80 -39.19 13.41
N THR A 905 28.76 -40.50 13.71
CA THR A 905 29.82 -41.22 14.41
C THR A 905 31.09 -41.35 13.54
N PRO A 906 32.26 -41.59 14.12
CA PRO A 906 33.49 -41.82 13.35
C PRO A 906 33.38 -42.98 12.34
N ALA A 907 32.66 -44.05 12.69
CA ALA A 907 32.44 -45.20 11.82
C ALA A 907 31.54 -44.85 10.61
N GLU A 908 30.43 -44.13 10.84
CA GLU A 908 29.56 -43.65 9.75
C GLU A 908 30.32 -42.72 8.80
N ARG A 909 31.15 -41.82 9.35
CA ARG A 909 31.97 -40.91 8.55
C ARG A 909 32.99 -41.66 7.69
N ALA A 910 33.73 -42.59 8.28
CA ALA A 910 34.69 -43.43 7.56
C ALA A 910 34.01 -44.25 6.45
N SER A 911 32.82 -44.80 6.70
CA SER A 911 32.05 -45.53 5.69
C SER A 911 31.59 -44.63 4.53
N ILE A 912 31.12 -43.42 4.82
CA ILE A 912 30.70 -42.46 3.78
C ILE A 912 31.91 -42.02 2.94
N ASP A 913 33.06 -41.82 3.58
CA ASP A 913 34.30 -41.39 2.93
C ASP A 913 35.08 -42.53 2.25
N ALA A 914 34.55 -43.75 2.17
CA ALA A 914 35.30 -44.89 1.64
C ALA A 914 35.56 -44.79 0.11
N ARG A 915 34.70 -44.08 -0.64
CA ARG A 915 34.77 -43.94 -2.11
C ARG A 915 34.21 -42.58 -2.57
N GLY A 916 34.48 -42.17 -3.80
CA GLY A 916 33.91 -40.97 -4.44
C GLY A 916 34.74 -39.69 -4.25
N THR A 917 34.41 -38.67 -5.04
CA THR A 917 35.07 -37.34 -5.05
C THR A 917 34.83 -36.54 -3.77
N ASP A 918 35.65 -35.52 -3.50
CA ASP A 918 35.47 -34.64 -2.33
C ASP A 918 34.10 -33.95 -2.30
N LYS A 919 33.60 -33.54 -3.48
CA LYS A 919 32.22 -33.01 -3.63
C LYS A 919 31.21 -34.04 -3.12
N ARG A 920 31.29 -35.28 -3.61
CA ARG A 920 30.35 -36.35 -3.28
C ARG A 920 30.42 -36.81 -1.83
N ARG A 921 31.61 -36.74 -1.22
CA ARG A 921 31.78 -36.98 0.23
C ARG A 921 31.06 -35.93 1.06
N ARG A 922 31.17 -34.64 0.71
CA ARG A 922 30.45 -33.55 1.39
C ARG A 922 28.93 -33.70 1.28
N ASP A 923 28.41 -33.98 0.09
CA ASP A 923 26.96 -34.15 -0.15
C ASP A 923 26.38 -35.30 0.70
N ARG A 924 27.02 -36.48 0.67
CA ARG A 924 26.54 -37.63 1.44
C ARG A 924 26.60 -37.41 2.94
N ARG A 925 27.64 -36.72 3.44
CA ARG A 925 27.70 -36.35 4.87
C ARG A 925 26.57 -35.39 5.24
N ALA A 926 26.32 -34.38 4.42
CA ALA A 926 25.22 -33.44 4.63
C ALA A 926 23.86 -34.15 4.63
N GLY A 927 23.58 -35.00 3.64
CA GLY A 927 22.32 -35.75 3.57
C GLY A 927 22.13 -36.72 4.74
N ARG A 928 23.20 -37.41 5.18
CA ARG A 928 23.15 -38.29 6.34
C ARG A 928 22.91 -37.53 7.63
N GLU A 929 23.58 -36.39 7.83
CA GLU A 929 23.36 -35.52 8.99
C GLU A 929 21.90 -35.02 9.04
N ALA A 930 21.38 -34.52 7.91
CA ALA A 930 19.99 -34.09 7.80
C ALA A 930 19.03 -35.22 8.15
N ALA A 931 19.27 -36.44 7.67
CA ALA A 931 18.47 -37.61 8.01
C ALA A 931 18.46 -37.90 9.51
N LYS A 932 19.63 -37.86 10.17
CA LYS A 932 19.70 -38.10 11.63
C LYS A 932 18.97 -37.01 12.42
N LEU A 933 19.09 -35.74 12.00
CA LEU A 933 18.37 -34.63 12.63
C LEU A 933 16.85 -34.76 12.48
N ALA A 934 16.35 -35.15 11.30
CA ALA A 934 14.92 -35.35 11.07
C ALA A 934 14.34 -36.45 11.96
N VAL A 935 15.07 -37.58 12.08
CA VAL A 935 14.65 -38.72 12.92
C VAL A 935 14.70 -38.37 14.40
N GLU A 936 15.77 -37.71 14.86
CA GLU A 936 15.91 -37.26 16.26
C GLU A 936 14.77 -36.32 16.65
N ALA A 937 14.42 -35.35 15.80
CA ALA A 937 13.33 -34.42 16.08
C ALA A 937 11.93 -35.06 15.99
N LEU A 938 11.72 -36.06 15.13
CA LEU A 938 10.43 -36.76 15.04
C LEU A 938 10.20 -37.72 16.23
N THR A 939 11.23 -38.48 16.61
CA THR A 939 11.12 -39.62 17.53
C THR A 939 11.63 -39.31 18.95
N GLY A 940 12.45 -38.28 19.11
CA GLY A 940 13.21 -38.02 20.33
C GLY A 940 14.42 -38.95 20.52
N TRP A 941 14.72 -39.84 19.57
CA TRP A 941 15.87 -40.74 19.68
C TRP A 941 17.18 -39.98 19.45
N ALA A 942 18.13 -40.11 20.39
CA ALA A 942 19.44 -39.49 20.23
C ALA A 942 20.14 -40.03 18.96
N CYS A 943 20.69 -39.14 18.13
CA CYS A 943 21.34 -39.51 16.86
C CYS A 943 22.38 -40.65 16.97
N ARG A 944 23.04 -40.81 18.12
CA ARG A 944 24.04 -41.88 18.34
C ARG A 944 23.44 -43.28 18.52
N ASN A 945 22.14 -43.38 18.77
CA ASN A 945 21.46 -44.63 19.11
C ASN A 945 20.87 -45.35 17.89
N PHE A 946 20.96 -44.78 16.69
CA PHE A 946 20.52 -45.42 15.46
C PHE A 946 21.48 -45.08 14.31
N VAL A 947 21.46 -45.93 13.29
CA VAL A 947 22.21 -45.73 12.05
C VAL A 947 21.23 -45.56 10.91
N VAL A 948 21.57 -44.70 9.95
CA VAL A 948 20.84 -44.64 8.68
C VAL A 948 21.67 -45.39 7.63
N ASP A 949 21.11 -46.47 7.11
CA ASP A 949 21.71 -47.32 6.07
C ASP A 949 20.98 -47.12 4.72
N ASN A 950 21.50 -47.66 3.63
CA ASN A 950 20.85 -47.66 2.31
C ASN A 950 20.60 -49.10 1.83
N LEU A 951 19.40 -49.36 1.31
CA LEU A 951 19.11 -50.61 0.61
C LEU A 951 19.86 -50.70 -0.74
N PRO A 952 19.98 -51.90 -1.35
CA PRO A 952 20.58 -52.05 -2.68
C PRO A 952 19.94 -51.18 -3.79
N GLY A 953 18.68 -50.78 -3.61
CA GLY A 953 17.97 -49.83 -4.48
C GLY A 953 18.20 -48.36 -4.14
N GLY A 954 19.16 -48.00 -3.28
CA GLY A 954 19.53 -46.63 -2.92
C GLY A 954 18.66 -45.97 -1.84
N ARG A 955 17.52 -46.57 -1.48
CA ARG A 955 16.59 -46.04 -0.48
C ARG A 955 17.21 -46.01 0.94
N PRO A 956 17.11 -44.88 1.68
CA PRO A 956 17.58 -44.80 3.04
C PRO A 956 16.63 -45.50 4.03
N VAL A 957 17.19 -46.15 5.04
CA VAL A 957 16.46 -46.90 6.07
C VAL A 957 17.06 -46.65 7.45
N ILE A 958 16.25 -46.72 8.49
CA ILE A 958 16.69 -46.49 9.86
C ILE A 958 16.87 -47.84 10.55
N VAL A 959 18.07 -48.05 11.10
CA VAL A 959 18.40 -49.22 11.91
C VAL A 959 18.45 -48.76 13.37
N PRO A 960 17.38 -49.03 14.16
CA PRO A 960 17.34 -48.62 15.57
C PRO A 960 18.34 -49.45 16.38
N GLY A 961 19.04 -48.79 17.31
CA GLY A 961 19.92 -49.43 18.29
C GLY A 961 19.37 -49.32 19.71
N PRO A 962 20.19 -49.64 20.73
CA PRO A 962 19.76 -49.66 22.12
C PRO A 962 19.17 -48.33 22.59
N GLY A 963 17.92 -48.37 23.07
CA GLY A 963 17.21 -47.20 23.59
C GLY A 963 16.22 -46.53 22.61
N CYS A 964 16.19 -46.94 21.35
CA CYS A 964 15.14 -46.55 20.40
C CYS A 964 13.85 -47.34 20.67
N ARG A 965 12.86 -46.70 21.31
CA ARG A 965 11.53 -47.29 21.58
C ARG A 965 10.46 -46.60 20.74
N GLY A 966 9.50 -47.38 20.24
CA GLY A 966 8.39 -46.88 19.41
C GLY A 966 8.51 -47.29 17.94
N PRO A 967 7.57 -46.86 17.09
CA PRO A 967 7.59 -47.19 15.67
C PRO A 967 8.79 -46.54 14.96
N VAL A 968 9.44 -47.28 14.07
CA VAL A 968 10.50 -46.75 13.20
C VAL A 968 9.86 -45.86 12.14
N PRO A 969 10.28 -44.59 11.97
CA PRO A 969 9.72 -43.73 10.94
C PRO A 969 10.26 -44.08 9.55
N GLU A 970 9.52 -43.66 8.53
CA GLU A 970 9.99 -43.70 7.15
C GLU A 970 10.86 -42.49 6.85
N LEU A 971 11.84 -42.65 5.97
CA LEU A 971 12.85 -41.63 5.69
C LEU A 971 13.05 -41.45 4.19
N THR A 972 13.21 -40.19 3.79
CA THR A 972 13.68 -39.81 2.46
C THR A 972 14.71 -38.69 2.58
N LEU A 973 15.65 -38.60 1.65
CA LEU A 973 16.66 -37.55 1.64
C LEU A 973 17.08 -37.18 0.21
N THR A 974 17.56 -35.96 0.07
CA THR A 974 18.21 -35.44 -1.13
C THR A 974 19.44 -34.62 -0.71
N HIS A 975 20.47 -34.59 -1.56
CA HIS A 975 21.68 -33.83 -1.28
C HIS A 975 22.34 -33.33 -2.57
N THR A 976 22.68 -32.05 -2.61
CA THR A 976 23.31 -31.41 -3.77
C THR A 976 24.16 -30.23 -3.29
N ASP A 977 25.33 -30.01 -3.91
CA ASP A 977 26.21 -28.87 -3.69
C ASP A 977 26.58 -28.59 -2.21
N GLY A 978 26.85 -29.65 -1.45
CA GLY A 978 27.25 -29.58 -0.04
C GLY A 978 26.07 -29.40 0.92
N GLU A 979 24.84 -29.42 0.45
CA GLU A 979 23.64 -29.36 1.27
C GLU A 979 22.87 -30.67 1.26
N GLY A 980 22.37 -31.06 2.43
CA GLY A 980 21.51 -32.23 2.60
C GLY A 980 20.17 -31.83 3.18
N ARG A 981 19.11 -32.46 2.67
CA ARG A 981 17.75 -32.35 3.19
C ARG A 981 17.19 -33.73 3.40
N ALA A 982 16.47 -33.91 4.49
CA ALA A 982 15.81 -35.17 4.76
C ALA A 982 14.46 -34.92 5.41
N ALA A 983 13.58 -35.89 5.26
CA ALA A 983 12.31 -35.89 5.92
C ALA A 983 11.98 -37.25 6.52
N ALA A 984 11.56 -37.23 7.78
CA ALA A 984 11.11 -38.39 8.52
C ALA A 984 9.59 -38.32 8.72
N VAL A 985 8.88 -39.43 8.49
CA VAL A 985 7.40 -39.48 8.50
C VAL A 985 6.90 -40.69 9.28
N HIS A 986 5.83 -40.49 10.05
CA HIS A 986 4.95 -41.58 10.48
C HIS A 986 3.67 -41.59 9.63
N GLY A 987 3.32 -42.72 9.02
CA GLY A 987 2.03 -42.91 8.35
C GLY A 987 2.01 -42.83 6.80
N GLY A 988 3.08 -43.23 6.12
CA GLY A 988 3.11 -43.32 4.65
C GLY A 988 4.54 -43.41 4.13
N LEU A 989 4.70 -43.50 2.80
CA LEU A 989 6.00 -43.66 2.14
C LEU A 989 6.44 -42.34 1.51
N PRO A 990 7.51 -41.69 2.01
CA PRO A 990 7.89 -40.35 1.59
C PRO A 990 8.91 -40.36 0.44
N GLY A 991 8.82 -39.34 -0.40
CA GLY A 991 9.81 -38.99 -1.40
C GLY A 991 10.10 -37.50 -1.37
N LEU A 992 11.37 -37.14 -1.41
CA LEU A 992 11.85 -35.76 -1.37
C LEU A 992 12.90 -35.58 -2.46
N ASP A 993 12.74 -34.52 -3.23
CA ASP A 993 13.72 -34.12 -4.22
C ASP A 993 13.88 -32.61 -4.29
N ARG A 994 15.06 -32.15 -4.74
CA ARG A 994 15.42 -30.74 -4.90
C ARG A 994 16.32 -30.57 -6.10
N GLU A 995 15.89 -29.75 -7.05
CA GLU A 995 16.64 -29.48 -8.27
C GLU A 995 16.85 -27.99 -8.51
N ARG A 996 18.02 -27.65 -9.05
CA ARG A 996 18.37 -26.28 -9.40
C ARG A 996 17.62 -25.87 -10.67
N ILE A 997 17.15 -24.63 -10.69
CA ILE A 997 16.48 -24.04 -11.85
C ILE A 997 17.55 -23.61 -12.84
N GLU A 998 17.56 -24.26 -14.00
CA GLU A 998 18.44 -23.92 -15.11
C GLU A 998 17.75 -24.23 -16.46
N PRO A 999 18.09 -23.50 -17.54
CA PRO A 999 17.55 -23.76 -18.87
C PRO A 999 17.84 -25.19 -19.32
N ARG A 1000 16.81 -25.91 -19.77
CA ARG A 1000 16.94 -27.29 -20.25
C ARG A 1000 16.91 -27.34 -21.78
N SER A 1001 17.67 -28.26 -22.37
CA SER A 1001 17.69 -28.43 -23.83
C SER A 1001 16.35 -28.95 -24.36
N ARG A 1002 16.01 -28.63 -25.62
CA ARG A 1002 14.82 -29.21 -26.28
C ARG A 1002 14.88 -30.74 -26.33
N SER A 1003 16.08 -31.30 -26.40
CA SER A 1003 16.32 -32.73 -26.33
C SER A 1003 15.95 -33.29 -24.97
N PHE A 1004 16.28 -32.64 -23.86
CA PHE A 1004 15.82 -33.06 -22.54
C PHE A 1004 14.29 -33.11 -22.46
N VAL A 1005 13.62 -32.03 -22.86
CA VAL A 1005 12.15 -31.93 -22.83
C VAL A 1005 11.50 -33.03 -23.68
N SER A 1006 11.93 -33.22 -24.92
CA SER A 1006 11.34 -34.23 -25.82
C SER A 1006 11.62 -35.69 -25.41
N THR A 1007 12.65 -35.93 -24.59
CA THR A 1007 12.99 -37.27 -24.09
C THR A 1007 12.13 -37.64 -22.89
N TRP A 1008 12.02 -36.73 -21.92
CA TRP A 1008 11.61 -37.07 -20.56
C TRP A 1008 10.22 -36.54 -20.17
N LEU A 1009 9.73 -35.53 -20.90
CA LEU A 1009 8.38 -34.99 -20.71
C LEU A 1009 7.43 -35.56 -21.78
N THR A 1010 6.19 -35.84 -21.39
CA THR A 1010 5.11 -36.13 -22.34
C THR A 1010 4.73 -34.85 -23.10
N LEU A 1011 4.00 -34.98 -24.21
CA LEU A 1011 3.49 -33.83 -24.95
C LEU A 1011 2.61 -32.91 -24.07
N GLY A 1012 1.84 -33.50 -23.14
CA GLY A 1012 1.04 -32.76 -22.18
C GLY A 1012 1.89 -31.98 -21.18
N GLU A 1013 2.94 -32.60 -20.64
CA GLU A 1013 3.88 -31.97 -19.72
C GLU A 1013 4.68 -30.85 -20.38
N ALA A 1014 5.15 -31.05 -21.62
CA ALA A 1014 5.84 -30.02 -22.39
C ALA A 1014 4.95 -28.79 -22.63
N ARG A 1015 3.64 -28.98 -22.87
CA ARG A 1015 2.68 -27.87 -22.98
C ARG A 1015 2.43 -27.18 -21.65
N LEU A 1016 2.35 -27.94 -20.54
CA LEU A 1016 2.20 -27.38 -19.19
C LEU A 1016 3.42 -26.53 -18.80
N ALA A 1017 4.62 -26.98 -19.17
CA ALA A 1017 5.86 -26.28 -18.89
C ALA A 1017 6.09 -25.05 -19.78
N GLY A 1018 5.75 -25.15 -21.07
CA GLY A 1018 6.20 -24.19 -22.07
C GLY A 1018 7.73 -24.18 -22.15
N ASP A 1019 8.30 -23.01 -22.44
CA ASP A 1019 9.75 -22.79 -22.44
C ASP A 1019 10.29 -22.28 -21.09
N ASP A 1020 9.48 -22.30 -20.01
CA ASP A 1020 9.86 -21.81 -18.68
C ASP A 1020 10.78 -22.81 -17.94
N PRO A 1021 12.06 -22.47 -17.69
CA PRO A 1021 13.00 -23.35 -17.00
C PRO A 1021 12.54 -23.79 -15.60
N ARG A 1022 11.81 -22.92 -14.88
CA ARG A 1022 11.31 -23.22 -13.52
C ARG A 1022 10.23 -24.28 -13.57
N ARG A 1023 9.31 -24.20 -14.53
CA ARG A 1023 8.25 -25.21 -14.70
C ARG A 1023 8.80 -26.54 -15.19
N ILE A 1024 9.74 -26.52 -16.13
CA ILE A 1024 10.42 -27.75 -16.58
C ILE A 1024 11.12 -28.44 -15.41
N THR A 1025 11.87 -27.66 -14.61
CA THR A 1025 12.55 -28.16 -13.41
C THR A 1025 11.55 -28.71 -12.39
N ALA A 1026 10.41 -28.02 -12.17
CA ALA A 1026 9.38 -28.47 -11.25
C ALA A 1026 8.76 -29.82 -11.66
N ILE A 1027 8.45 -30.02 -12.95
CA ILE A 1027 7.94 -31.29 -13.45
C ILE A 1027 8.94 -32.42 -13.21
N TRP A 1028 10.22 -32.18 -13.49
CA TRP A 1028 11.26 -33.18 -13.24
C TRP A 1028 11.38 -33.52 -11.74
N THR A 1029 11.48 -32.49 -10.89
CA THR A 1029 11.58 -32.65 -9.43
C THR A 1029 10.39 -33.45 -8.88
N VAL A 1030 9.17 -33.23 -9.41
CA VAL A 1030 7.97 -34.01 -9.07
C VAL A 1030 8.13 -35.48 -9.43
N LYS A 1031 8.61 -35.79 -10.63
CA LYS A 1031 8.83 -37.17 -11.07
C LYS A 1031 9.79 -37.90 -10.12
N GLU A 1032 10.94 -37.29 -9.84
CA GLU A 1032 11.94 -37.78 -8.88
C GLU A 1032 11.35 -38.05 -7.49
N ALA A 1033 10.64 -37.07 -6.92
CA ALA A 1033 10.03 -37.23 -5.61
C ALA A 1033 9.04 -38.40 -5.58
N VAL A 1034 8.20 -38.56 -6.61
CA VAL A 1034 7.25 -39.68 -6.72
C VAL A 1034 7.98 -41.02 -6.84
N LEU A 1035 9.01 -41.10 -7.68
CA LEU A 1035 9.81 -42.32 -7.84
C LEU A 1035 10.49 -42.74 -6.53
N LYS A 1036 10.95 -41.77 -5.73
CA LYS A 1036 11.50 -42.00 -4.38
C LYS A 1036 10.43 -42.53 -3.42
N ALA A 1037 9.21 -41.99 -3.46
CA ALA A 1037 8.10 -42.48 -2.65
C ALA A 1037 7.69 -43.92 -2.98
N LEU A 1038 7.84 -44.36 -4.24
CA LEU A 1038 7.62 -45.75 -4.67
C LEU A 1038 8.75 -46.71 -4.28
N GLY A 1039 9.86 -46.19 -3.75
CA GLY A 1039 10.98 -46.94 -3.19
C GLY A 1039 11.92 -47.57 -4.23
N ARG A 1040 11.79 -47.22 -5.50
CA ARG A 1040 12.61 -47.76 -6.60
C ARG A 1040 13.46 -46.71 -7.30
N GLY A 1041 13.18 -45.41 -7.09
CA GLY A 1041 13.94 -44.32 -7.74
C GLY A 1041 13.94 -44.48 -9.26
N MET A 1042 15.06 -44.15 -9.90
CA MET A 1042 15.26 -44.22 -11.35
C MET A 1042 15.27 -45.65 -11.93
N ALA A 1043 15.11 -46.69 -11.10
CA ALA A 1043 14.87 -48.04 -11.63
C ALA A 1043 13.50 -48.16 -12.32
N LEU A 1044 12.57 -47.26 -12.03
CA LEU A 1044 11.35 -47.06 -12.80
C LEU A 1044 11.57 -45.93 -13.82
N ASP A 1045 10.93 -46.05 -14.98
CA ASP A 1045 11.00 -45.03 -16.02
C ASP A 1045 10.27 -43.74 -15.59
N PRO A 1046 10.95 -42.57 -15.53
CA PRO A 1046 10.32 -41.29 -15.18
C PRO A 1046 9.14 -40.89 -16.07
N ARG A 1047 9.06 -41.41 -17.31
CA ARG A 1047 7.94 -41.16 -18.23
C ARG A 1047 6.65 -41.83 -17.77
N GLN A 1048 6.75 -42.86 -16.92
CA GLN A 1048 5.59 -43.51 -16.29
C GLN A 1048 4.97 -42.65 -15.18
N VAL A 1049 5.60 -41.53 -14.80
CA VAL A 1049 5.07 -40.53 -13.88
C VAL A 1049 4.67 -39.30 -14.68
N GLU A 1050 3.37 -39.15 -14.98
CA GLU A 1050 2.83 -38.05 -15.79
C GLU A 1050 2.26 -36.94 -14.89
N VAL A 1051 2.85 -35.75 -14.94
CA VAL A 1051 2.32 -34.53 -14.32
C VAL A 1051 1.19 -33.98 -15.17
N THR A 1052 -0.05 -34.18 -14.69
CA THR A 1052 -1.29 -33.78 -15.37
C THR A 1052 -1.73 -32.36 -15.07
N SER A 1053 -1.26 -31.79 -13.95
CA SER A 1053 -1.45 -30.38 -13.62
C SER A 1053 -0.31 -29.91 -12.71
N LEU A 1054 0.19 -28.70 -12.95
CA LEU A 1054 1.27 -28.07 -12.18
C LEU A 1054 0.79 -26.71 -11.65
N GLY A 1055 0.71 -26.57 -10.33
CA GLY A 1055 0.50 -25.30 -9.64
C GLY A 1055 1.72 -24.92 -8.80
N TRP A 1056 1.67 -23.77 -8.11
CA TRP A 1056 2.83 -23.26 -7.35
C TRP A 1056 3.23 -24.14 -6.15
N ARG A 1057 2.27 -24.73 -5.44
CA ARG A 1057 2.55 -25.58 -4.27
C ARG A 1057 2.09 -27.03 -4.43
N ARG A 1058 1.54 -27.39 -5.59
CA ARG A 1058 0.93 -28.71 -5.83
C ARG A 1058 1.09 -29.19 -7.25
N ALA A 1059 1.23 -30.51 -7.41
CA ALA A 1059 1.13 -31.18 -8.69
C ALA A 1059 0.11 -32.34 -8.61
N ARG A 1060 -0.58 -32.63 -9.72
CA ARG A 1060 -1.35 -33.88 -9.86
C ARG A 1060 -0.61 -34.80 -10.80
N VAL A 1061 -0.46 -36.04 -10.36
CA VAL A 1061 0.31 -37.05 -11.07
C VAL A 1061 -0.60 -38.22 -11.43
N ARG A 1062 -0.43 -38.73 -12.65
CA ARG A 1062 -0.99 -40.01 -13.08
C ARG A 1062 0.17 -40.98 -13.28
N LEU A 1063 0.04 -42.17 -12.71
CA LEU A 1063 1.02 -43.24 -12.85
C LEU A 1063 0.59 -44.20 -13.96
N HIS A 1064 1.56 -44.70 -14.71
CA HIS A 1064 1.38 -45.65 -15.81
C HIS A 1064 2.32 -46.85 -15.64
N GLY A 1065 2.06 -47.96 -16.34
CA GLY A 1065 2.96 -49.13 -16.40
C GLY A 1065 3.42 -49.64 -15.03
N ASP A 1066 4.71 -49.96 -14.92
CA ASP A 1066 5.32 -50.52 -13.70
C ASP A 1066 5.21 -49.58 -12.49
N ALA A 1067 5.22 -48.26 -12.70
CA ALA A 1067 5.01 -47.29 -11.63
C ALA A 1067 3.58 -47.39 -11.05
N ALA A 1068 2.57 -47.61 -11.89
CA ALA A 1068 1.18 -47.81 -11.44
C ALA A 1068 1.03 -49.14 -10.69
N ASP A 1069 1.61 -50.22 -11.21
CA ASP A 1069 1.57 -51.55 -10.57
C ASP A 1069 2.29 -51.54 -9.22
N ARG A 1070 3.43 -50.83 -9.13
CA ARG A 1070 4.16 -50.65 -7.88
C ARG A 1070 3.33 -49.87 -6.87
N ALA A 1071 2.71 -48.76 -7.27
CA ALA A 1071 1.84 -47.97 -6.38
C ALA A 1071 0.64 -48.80 -5.88
N ALA A 1072 0.01 -49.59 -6.76
CA ALA A 1072 -1.09 -50.48 -6.38
C ALA A 1072 -0.66 -51.56 -5.38
N THR A 1073 0.56 -52.09 -5.51
CA THR A 1073 1.14 -53.07 -4.59
C THR A 1073 1.42 -52.49 -3.21
N LEU A 1074 1.93 -51.26 -3.16
CA LEU A 1074 2.21 -50.55 -1.90
C LEU A 1074 0.92 -50.10 -1.20
N GLY A 1075 -0.15 -49.89 -1.97
CA GLY A 1075 -1.42 -49.35 -1.50
C GLY A 1075 -1.29 -47.88 -1.09
N GLY A 1076 -2.43 -47.28 -0.71
CA GLY A 1076 -2.51 -45.85 -0.39
C GLY A 1076 -2.78 -44.99 -1.62
N ARG A 1077 -2.83 -43.67 -1.45
CA ARG A 1077 -2.85 -42.75 -2.60
C ARG A 1077 -1.89 -41.57 -2.44
N LEU A 1078 -1.54 -41.01 -3.59
CA LEU A 1078 -0.35 -40.20 -3.82
C LEU A 1078 -0.68 -38.71 -3.73
N ALA A 1079 0.01 -38.00 -2.85
CA ALA A 1079 -0.03 -36.54 -2.74
C ALA A 1079 1.33 -35.94 -3.10
N VAL A 1080 1.34 -34.88 -3.91
CA VAL A 1080 2.57 -34.18 -4.32
C VAL A 1080 2.47 -32.69 -4.06
N SER A 1081 3.48 -32.15 -3.38
CA SER A 1081 3.62 -30.72 -3.09
C SER A 1081 4.94 -30.18 -3.64
N LEU A 1082 4.93 -28.89 -3.93
CA LEU A 1082 6.04 -28.12 -4.52
C LEU A 1082 6.42 -26.97 -3.61
N TYR A 1083 7.70 -26.64 -3.60
CA TYR A 1083 8.25 -25.49 -2.88
C TYR A 1083 9.27 -24.83 -3.78
N HIS A 1084 9.06 -23.56 -4.05
CA HIS A 1084 9.92 -22.79 -4.92
C HIS A 1084 10.91 -21.98 -4.08
N GLU A 1085 12.19 -22.17 -4.37
CA GLU A 1085 13.29 -21.36 -3.86
C GLU A 1085 13.73 -20.37 -4.93
N ALA A 1086 14.62 -19.45 -4.57
CA ALA A 1086 15.17 -18.48 -5.52
C ALA A 1086 15.83 -19.18 -6.72
N ASP A 1087 16.64 -20.21 -6.45
CA ASP A 1087 17.46 -20.92 -7.44
C ASP A 1087 17.09 -22.40 -7.63
N ALA A 1088 16.06 -22.90 -6.93
CA ALA A 1088 15.70 -24.32 -6.95
C ALA A 1088 14.19 -24.57 -6.82
N VAL A 1089 13.78 -25.79 -7.15
CA VAL A 1089 12.47 -26.34 -6.83
C VAL A 1089 12.66 -27.54 -5.94
N VAL A 1090 11.87 -27.65 -4.88
CA VAL A 1090 11.79 -28.82 -4.01
C VAL A 1090 10.44 -29.46 -4.22
N ALA A 1091 10.40 -30.77 -4.45
CA ALA A 1091 9.16 -31.52 -4.52
C ALA A 1091 9.12 -32.57 -3.42
N THR A 1092 7.93 -32.76 -2.86
CA THR A 1092 7.66 -33.81 -1.88
C THR A 1092 6.51 -34.66 -2.36
N ALA A 1093 6.65 -35.99 -2.30
CA ALA A 1093 5.59 -36.94 -2.61
C ALA A 1093 5.33 -37.85 -1.40
N LEU A 1094 4.09 -38.02 -0.99
CA LEU A 1094 3.69 -39.02 0.01
C LEU A 1094 2.75 -40.02 -0.63
N LEU A 1095 3.08 -41.31 -0.54
CA LEU A 1095 2.11 -42.38 -0.69
C LEU A 1095 1.49 -42.64 0.69
N ALA A 1096 0.41 -41.92 0.99
CA ALA A 1096 -0.22 -41.91 2.31
C ALA A 1096 -0.95 -43.24 2.56
N GLY A 1097 -0.77 -43.83 3.75
CA GLY A 1097 -1.32 -45.15 4.07
C GLY A 1097 -0.64 -46.34 3.36
N GLY A 1098 0.30 -46.07 2.45
CA GLY A 1098 1.10 -47.11 1.79
C GLY A 1098 1.99 -47.86 2.77
N ARG A 1099 2.21 -49.15 2.52
CA ARG A 1099 3.04 -50.02 3.35
C ARG A 1099 3.93 -50.88 2.48
N TRP A 1100 5.13 -51.20 2.98
CA TRP A 1100 6.01 -52.14 2.31
C TRP A 1100 5.44 -53.56 2.36
N PRO A 1101 5.58 -54.33 1.29
CA PRO A 1101 5.30 -55.77 1.29
C PRO A 1101 6.07 -56.48 2.41
N ALA A 1102 5.49 -57.55 2.97
CA ALA A 1102 5.99 -58.22 4.18
C ALA A 1102 7.38 -58.90 4.01
N ASP A 1103 7.78 -59.20 2.78
CA ASP A 1103 9.09 -59.71 2.39
C ASP A 1103 10.15 -58.59 2.33
N GLU A 1104 9.80 -57.44 1.76
CA GLU A 1104 10.64 -56.24 1.82
C GLU A 1104 10.81 -55.79 3.28
N ALA A 1105 9.71 -55.71 4.06
CA ALA A 1105 9.71 -55.37 5.48
C ALA A 1105 10.60 -56.27 6.36
N ARG A 1106 10.59 -57.60 6.13
CA ARG A 1106 11.43 -58.56 6.86
C ARG A 1106 12.93 -58.40 6.58
N SER A 1107 13.31 -57.99 5.37
CA SER A 1107 14.72 -57.70 5.05
C SER A 1107 15.28 -56.50 5.83
N HIS A 1108 14.41 -55.58 6.29
CA HIS A 1108 14.78 -54.48 7.18
C HIS A 1108 14.99 -54.96 8.64
N GLU A 1109 14.14 -55.87 9.14
CA GLU A 1109 14.27 -56.44 10.50
C GLU A 1109 15.51 -57.33 10.65
N GLU A 1110 15.82 -58.16 9.64
CA GLU A 1110 16.99 -59.07 9.67
C GLU A 1110 18.33 -58.33 9.65
N ARG A 1111 18.40 -57.12 9.06
CA ARG A 1111 19.60 -56.27 9.10
C ARG A 1111 19.78 -55.56 10.44
N GLY A 1112 18.69 -55.22 11.13
CA GLY A 1112 18.73 -54.72 12.51
C GLY A 1112 19.36 -55.72 13.47
N ASN A 1113 18.99 -56.99 13.35
CA ASN A 1113 19.58 -58.07 14.17
C ASN A 1113 21.05 -58.39 13.86
N ARG A 1114 21.60 -57.95 12.71
CA ARG A 1114 23.04 -58.09 12.42
C ARG A 1114 23.90 -56.95 13.00
N ALA A 1115 23.30 -55.84 13.40
CA ALA A 1115 24.01 -54.71 14.02
C ALA A 1115 24.14 -54.84 15.55
N GLU A 1116 23.45 -55.79 16.18
CA GLU A 1116 23.66 -56.20 17.58
C GLU A 1116 24.90 -57.11 17.77
N GLY A 1117 25.58 -57.49 16.69
CA GLY A 1117 26.76 -58.37 16.69
C GLY A 1117 28.09 -57.62 16.78
#